data_AF-A0A1H5U5Y8-F1
#
_entry.id   AF-A0A1H5U5Y8-F1
#
_cell.length_a   1.000
_cell.length_b   1.000
_cell.length_c   1.000
_cell.angle_alpha   90.00
_cell.angle_beta   90.00
_cell.angle_gamma   90.00
#
_symmetry.space_group_name_H-M   'P 1'
#
loop_
_entity.id
_entity.type
_entity.pdbx_description
1 polymer ?
#
loop_
_entity_poly.entity_id
_entity_poly.type
_entity_poly.pdbx_seq_one_letter_code
_entity_poly.pdbx_strand_id
1 'polypeptide(L)'
;MSKKTVLTFLLICMMLSPVWVRAELSTRLFRNYSAADGLADNSAQVISCMPCGRLVIATMGQINFYDGQRFEYIDPTDENIFPLKNYHGNYHLYFDRYDHIWLKNKLSVTCVDLVTERFVNSVESVFKGFGIKQNVTDMFVDQDGIVWLLTDGGLFNSKTKKTLKIRKDLNLQDLEIYKGNTLLLFYENGLVEMYEMPTAKKIHESYAYGPQDMDRFRFSSVLKVDGNKIYQIRNGFKDAILNQFDVEKRQWKEVLRTPYHLNNMTDRDSVLYIPSEYGYWTYDVVTDKLTHADNLRLVNGQTLNTDINVMAFDNQGGLWAGTERRGLLYSMPYTPPFTIYDWSQKRAAELGAMMDGMDKPVMFRHKFVNTVYKDSRGWTWVGTSQGLQLYRKLTDMLPQVITKKDGLLNNVIHSVVEDKQHNIWVATSYGISCLTFKGDKIRYIIGYNHNENLPRESFVNGKAMCLSNGELVMQSLDHILVFNPKGMKTVSGEFPFKLYPKLIRLQVNGNEIDTGQEYEGDVILDKALSWTEEINLNYTQNSTTLVFSALNYFRPQQTCYRVRVKGLMDDWHVYTRANSAGLIDARGMFHLPLMSLSPGTYTIELQASMVPDRWDTEPLQWVVKINEPWWRTTGLFSILGLLLLVLTVINTYLFHRNYKLRAQRNRGEQTIIRRICTIARRLSTRGEIVLEPTSEEMRTGEYAIQEDIDPQFVKVMERLVSFVNKADKNQLSMRVLSSESGLNVQDFYRVVSDNVFKSPRLLYRKMMLDRATKLLKMSSKSVSEIADECGFVSPNYFISTFYRVHQMTPKEFREAR
;
A
#
# COMPACT_ATOMS: atom_id res chain seq x y z
N MET A 1 -12.89 53.79 43.49
CA MET A 1 -11.89 54.14 42.45
C MET A 1 -12.29 55.45 41.81
N SER A 2 -11.40 56.45 41.76
CA SER A 2 -11.74 57.78 41.25
C SER A 2 -11.84 57.76 39.71
N LYS A 3 -12.66 58.66 39.13
CA LYS A 3 -12.79 58.82 37.67
C LYS A 3 -11.43 59.03 36.97
N LYS A 4 -10.42 59.57 37.68
CA LYS A 4 -9.06 59.69 37.16
C LYS A 4 -8.40 58.32 36.98
N THR A 5 -8.57 57.38 37.91
CA THR A 5 -7.97 56.03 37.82
C THR A 5 -8.53 55.23 36.64
N VAL A 6 -9.83 55.38 36.34
CA VAL A 6 -10.46 54.71 35.19
C VAL A 6 -9.98 55.32 33.87
N LEU A 7 -9.81 56.65 33.81
CA LEU A 7 -9.30 57.32 32.61
C LEU A 7 -7.82 56.99 32.34
N THR A 8 -6.99 56.90 33.39
CA THR A 8 -5.59 56.49 33.25
C THR A 8 -5.48 55.03 32.83
N PHE A 9 -6.34 54.15 33.33
CA PHE A 9 -6.37 52.74 32.92
C PHE A 9 -6.85 52.58 31.47
N LEU A 10 -7.85 53.36 31.03
CA LEU A 10 -8.30 53.40 29.64
C LEU A 10 -7.24 53.98 28.68
N LEU A 11 -6.49 55.00 29.10
CA LEU A 11 -5.35 55.53 28.33
C LEU A 11 -4.18 54.55 28.26
N ILE A 12 -3.90 53.81 29.34
CA ILE A 12 -2.90 52.74 29.33
C ILE A 12 -3.36 51.57 28.46
N CYS A 13 -4.65 51.21 28.45
CA CYS A 13 -5.20 50.21 27.53
C CYS A 13 -5.25 50.68 26.07
N MET A 14 -5.40 51.99 25.80
CA MET A 14 -5.28 52.55 24.44
C MET A 14 -3.83 52.68 23.98
N MET A 15 -2.87 52.91 24.89
CA MET A 15 -1.43 52.85 24.58
C MET A 15 -0.89 51.41 24.51
N LEU A 16 -1.61 50.45 25.09
CA LEU A 16 -1.39 49.00 24.96
C LEU A 16 -2.31 48.37 23.91
N SER A 17 -2.83 49.15 22.95
CA SER A 17 -3.29 48.53 21.70
C SER A 17 -2.08 47.81 21.09
N PRO A 18 -2.18 46.53 20.70
CA PRO A 18 -1.12 45.90 19.97
C PRO A 18 -0.92 46.75 18.72
N VAL A 19 0.22 47.44 18.64
CA VAL A 19 0.78 47.84 17.36
C VAL A 19 1.03 46.51 16.68
N TRP A 20 0.04 46.05 15.92
CA TRP A 20 0.26 45.01 14.94
C TRP A 20 1.37 45.56 14.09
N VAL A 21 2.57 45.01 14.29
CA VAL A 21 3.65 45.12 13.32
C VAL A 21 3.11 44.43 12.09
N ARG A 22 2.32 45.16 11.29
CA ARG A 22 2.18 44.87 9.88
C ARG A 22 3.60 45.04 9.39
N ALA A 23 4.25 43.91 9.14
CA ALA A 23 5.45 43.91 8.34
C ALA A 23 5.10 44.79 7.13
N GLU A 24 5.83 45.89 6.94
CA GLU A 24 5.99 46.42 5.59
C GLU A 24 6.19 45.21 4.69
N LEU A 25 5.54 45.19 3.52
CA LEU A 25 5.83 44.21 2.47
C LEU A 25 7.30 44.37 2.06
N SER A 26 8.21 43.93 2.93
CA SER A 26 9.63 43.88 2.76
C SER A 26 9.84 42.90 1.62
N THR A 27 10.61 43.32 0.61
CA THR A 27 10.87 42.57 -0.61
C THR A 27 11.08 41.08 -0.33
N ARG A 28 10.06 40.27 -0.61
CA ARG A 28 10.14 38.81 -0.47
C ARG A 28 11.25 38.30 -1.38
N LEU A 29 12.06 37.39 -0.85
CA LEU A 29 13.09 36.69 -1.60
C LEU A 29 12.56 35.33 -2.06
N PHE A 30 12.80 35.00 -3.32
CA PHE A 30 12.29 33.77 -3.94
C PHE A 30 13.41 32.82 -4.36
N ARG A 31 13.22 31.53 -4.08
CA ARG A 31 13.99 30.39 -4.60
C ARG A 31 13.25 29.80 -5.80
N ASN A 32 13.96 29.32 -6.80
CA ASN A 32 13.36 28.69 -7.98
C ASN A 32 13.39 27.16 -7.85
N TYR A 33 12.30 26.52 -8.25
CA TYR A 33 12.20 25.09 -8.51
C TYR A 33 11.68 24.89 -9.94
N SER A 34 12.30 24.01 -10.70
CA SER A 34 12.01 23.78 -12.12
C SER A 34 11.93 22.28 -12.44
N ALA A 35 11.78 21.95 -13.71
CA ALA A 35 11.85 20.58 -14.19
C ALA A 35 13.20 19.89 -13.85
N ALA A 36 14.29 20.66 -13.70
CA ALA A 36 15.57 20.13 -13.23
C ALA A 36 15.51 19.62 -11.78
N ASP A 37 14.54 20.09 -10.99
CA ASP A 37 14.31 19.68 -9.60
C ASP A 37 13.28 18.54 -9.49
N GLY A 38 12.68 18.12 -10.61
CA GLY A 38 11.73 17.00 -10.72
C GLY A 38 10.29 17.40 -11.05
N LEU A 39 9.99 18.69 -11.24
CA LEU A 39 8.67 19.13 -11.70
C LEU A 39 8.41 18.63 -13.13
N ALA A 40 7.19 18.19 -13.45
CA ALA A 40 6.87 17.63 -14.77
C ALA A 40 7.09 18.64 -15.92
N ASP A 41 6.66 19.89 -15.70
CA ASP A 41 6.78 20.97 -16.68
C ASP A 41 6.94 22.33 -15.97
N ASN A 42 7.59 23.29 -16.62
CA ASN A 42 7.90 24.60 -16.03
C ASN A 42 6.71 25.59 -16.05
N SER A 43 5.56 25.21 -16.60
CA SER A 43 4.37 26.03 -16.68
C SER A 43 3.40 25.66 -15.56
N ALA A 44 3.54 26.29 -14.40
CA ALA A 44 2.66 26.05 -13.26
C ALA A 44 1.36 26.83 -13.43
N GLN A 45 0.24 26.11 -13.49
CA GLN A 45 -1.08 26.65 -13.79
C GLN A 45 -1.89 26.93 -12.53
N VAL A 46 -1.94 25.94 -11.63
CA VAL A 46 -2.65 26.07 -10.33
C VAL A 46 -1.84 25.38 -9.24
N ILE A 47 -1.82 25.96 -8.04
CA ILE A 47 -1.20 25.38 -6.86
C ILE A 47 -2.24 25.34 -5.74
N SER A 48 -2.32 24.22 -5.03
CA SER A 48 -3.09 24.10 -3.80
C SER A 48 -2.30 23.38 -2.72
N CYS A 49 -2.48 23.77 -1.47
CA CYS A 49 -1.94 23.07 -0.32
C CYS A 49 -3.02 22.16 0.27
N MET A 50 -2.76 20.86 0.32
CA MET A 50 -3.68 19.89 0.91
C MET A 50 -3.72 20.03 2.44
N PRO A 51 -4.79 19.58 3.10
CA PRO A 51 -4.86 19.56 4.57
C PRO A 51 -3.71 18.80 5.24
N CYS A 52 -3.15 17.79 4.57
CA CYS A 52 -1.99 17.03 5.05
C CYS A 52 -0.66 17.81 4.97
N GLY A 53 -0.64 18.97 4.31
CA GLY A 53 0.52 19.83 4.10
C GLY A 53 1.21 19.66 2.75
N ARG A 54 0.99 18.56 2.01
CA ARG A 54 1.53 18.38 0.64
C ARG A 54 1.00 19.45 -0.29
N LEU A 55 1.81 19.85 -1.28
CA LEU A 55 1.36 20.71 -2.37
C LEU A 55 0.94 19.88 -3.57
N VAL A 56 -0.14 20.29 -4.21
CA VAL A 56 -0.59 19.81 -5.51
C VAL A 56 -0.39 20.94 -6.50
N ILE A 57 0.39 20.68 -7.55
CA ILE A 57 0.68 21.63 -8.63
C ILE A 57 0.21 21.05 -9.94
N ALA A 58 -0.78 21.69 -10.55
CA ALA A 58 -1.15 21.40 -11.93
C ALA A 58 -0.21 22.16 -12.86
N THR A 59 0.53 21.43 -13.69
CA THR A 59 1.31 21.98 -14.80
C THR A 59 0.53 21.81 -16.10
N MET A 60 1.12 22.12 -17.26
CA MET A 60 0.45 21.97 -18.54
C MET A 60 0.22 20.48 -18.91
N GLY A 61 -0.89 19.93 -18.42
CA GLY A 61 -1.35 18.57 -18.70
C GLY A 61 -1.03 17.53 -17.61
N GLN A 62 -0.27 17.87 -16.57
CA GLN A 62 0.10 16.95 -15.49
C GLN A 62 -0.26 17.48 -14.11
N ILE A 63 -0.36 16.57 -13.14
CA ILE A 63 -0.53 16.88 -11.73
C ILE A 63 0.72 16.41 -10.99
N ASN A 64 1.34 17.33 -10.25
CA ASN A 64 2.53 17.10 -9.45
C ASN A 64 2.17 17.17 -7.97
N PHE A 65 2.58 16.18 -7.20
CA PHE A 65 2.58 16.20 -5.75
C PHE A 65 3.97 16.56 -5.25
N TYR A 66 4.03 17.49 -4.29
CA TYR A 66 5.26 17.92 -3.68
C TYR A 66 5.20 17.77 -2.16
N ASP A 67 6.07 16.91 -1.64
CA ASP A 67 6.17 16.52 -0.22
C ASP A 67 7.22 17.33 0.56
N GLY A 68 7.64 18.47 0.01
CA GLY A 68 8.69 19.33 0.57
C GLY A 68 10.10 18.95 0.16
N GLN A 69 10.30 17.84 -0.54
CA GLN A 69 11.63 17.34 -0.90
C GLN A 69 11.73 16.75 -2.31
N ARG A 70 10.64 16.17 -2.79
CA ARG A 70 10.54 15.49 -4.07
C ARG A 70 9.23 15.88 -4.75
N PHE A 71 9.33 16.10 -6.06
CA PHE A 71 8.19 16.13 -6.95
C PHE A 71 7.93 14.72 -7.46
N GLU A 72 6.67 14.32 -7.41
CA GLU A 72 6.15 13.13 -8.04
C GLU A 72 4.97 13.56 -8.91
N TYR A 73 4.92 13.11 -10.15
CA TYR A 73 3.86 13.53 -11.06
C TYR A 73 3.17 12.33 -11.69
N ILE A 74 1.91 12.56 -12.03
CA ILE A 74 1.06 11.59 -12.73
C ILE A 74 0.62 12.20 -14.06
N ASP A 75 0.64 11.37 -15.09
CA ASP A 75 0.24 11.74 -16.45
C ASP A 75 -1.14 11.15 -16.77
N PRO A 76 -2.08 11.95 -17.29
CA PRO A 76 -3.34 11.43 -17.79
C PRO A 76 -3.14 10.77 -19.17
N THR A 77 -3.87 9.69 -19.39
CA THR A 77 -4.08 9.10 -20.72
C THR A 77 -5.33 9.68 -21.38
N ASP A 78 -5.51 9.46 -22.68
CA ASP A 78 -6.69 9.97 -23.43
C ASP A 78 -8.02 9.49 -22.81
N GLU A 79 -8.05 8.28 -22.23
CA GLU A 79 -9.24 7.73 -21.57
C GLU A 79 -9.61 8.47 -20.28
N ASN A 80 -8.64 9.10 -19.62
CA ASN A 80 -8.86 9.86 -18.39
C ASN A 80 -9.49 11.25 -18.65
N ILE A 81 -9.50 11.72 -19.90
CA ILE A 81 -9.90 13.08 -20.27
C ILE A 81 -11.39 13.10 -20.66
N PHE A 82 -12.20 13.85 -19.91
CA PHE A 82 -13.59 14.09 -20.25
C PHE A 82 -13.77 15.42 -20.98
N PRO A 83 -14.45 15.45 -22.16
CA PRO A 83 -14.57 16.66 -22.95
C PRO A 83 -15.64 17.62 -22.40
N LEU A 84 -15.26 18.87 -22.16
CA LEU A 84 -16.14 19.98 -21.76
C LEU A 84 -16.27 20.99 -22.91
N LYS A 85 -17.04 20.65 -23.95
CA LYS A 85 -17.05 21.39 -25.24
C LYS A 85 -17.29 22.89 -25.15
N ASN A 86 -18.04 23.35 -24.14
CA ASN A 86 -18.43 24.75 -23.97
C ASN A 86 -17.57 25.49 -22.93
N TYR A 87 -16.61 24.80 -22.29
CA TYR A 87 -15.76 25.41 -21.30
C TYR A 87 -14.50 26.02 -21.95
N HIS A 88 -14.43 27.35 -21.91
CA HIS A 88 -13.34 28.14 -22.48
C HIS A 88 -12.51 28.89 -21.42
N GLY A 89 -12.75 28.59 -20.14
CA GLY A 89 -12.07 29.22 -19.01
C GLY A 89 -10.65 28.69 -18.79
N ASN A 90 -10.07 29.14 -17.67
CA ASN A 90 -8.71 28.81 -17.26
C ASN A 90 -8.66 27.49 -16.48
N TYR A 91 -7.48 27.15 -15.94
CA TYR A 91 -7.35 26.00 -15.06
C TYR A 91 -8.06 26.25 -13.72
N HIS A 92 -8.86 25.27 -13.28
CA HIS A 92 -9.37 25.19 -11.92
C HIS A 92 -8.99 23.85 -11.32
N LEU A 93 -8.53 23.90 -10.07
CA LEU A 93 -8.23 22.72 -9.27
C LEU A 93 -9.26 22.65 -8.15
N TYR A 94 -10.13 21.64 -8.21
CA TYR A 94 -11.16 21.42 -7.20
C TYR A 94 -10.84 20.21 -6.33
N PHE A 95 -11.22 20.30 -5.07
CA PHE A 95 -11.19 19.21 -4.11
C PHE A 95 -12.63 18.93 -3.69
N ASP A 96 -13.12 17.73 -3.96
CA ASP A 96 -14.45 17.34 -3.51
C ASP A 96 -14.40 16.58 -2.18
N ARG A 97 -15.59 16.31 -1.62
CA ARG A 97 -15.77 15.56 -0.37
C ARG A 97 -15.61 14.05 -0.50
N TYR A 98 -15.37 13.54 -1.70
CA TYR A 98 -15.26 12.13 -2.02
C TYR A 98 -13.80 11.75 -2.29
N ASP A 99 -12.87 12.57 -1.82
CA ASP A 99 -11.42 12.39 -1.98
C ASP A 99 -10.97 12.40 -3.45
N HIS A 100 -11.62 13.22 -4.29
CA HIS A 100 -11.14 13.46 -5.65
C HIS A 100 -10.51 14.84 -5.82
N ILE A 101 -9.50 14.89 -6.69
CA ILE A 101 -8.99 16.12 -7.29
C ILE A 101 -9.52 16.23 -8.72
N TRP A 102 -10.20 17.33 -9.02
CA TRP A 102 -10.65 17.63 -10.38
C TRP A 102 -9.78 18.73 -10.98
N LEU A 103 -9.15 18.43 -12.11
CA LEU A 103 -8.43 19.42 -12.90
C LEU A 103 -9.27 19.78 -14.12
N LYS A 104 -9.96 20.93 -14.01
CA LYS A 104 -10.77 21.49 -15.08
C LYS A 104 -9.93 22.47 -15.89
N ASN A 105 -9.91 22.34 -17.20
CA ASN A 105 -9.20 23.24 -18.10
C ASN A 105 -10.00 23.40 -19.41
N LYS A 106 -9.60 24.33 -20.26
CA LYS A 106 -10.20 24.56 -21.58
C LYS A 106 -10.52 23.24 -22.28
N LEU A 107 -11.79 23.07 -22.62
CA LEU A 107 -12.37 21.91 -23.31
C LEU A 107 -12.30 20.56 -22.59
N SER A 108 -11.81 20.48 -21.35
CA SER A 108 -11.61 19.19 -20.68
C SER A 108 -11.67 19.22 -19.15
N VAL A 109 -11.94 18.06 -18.56
CA VAL A 109 -11.71 17.82 -17.13
C VAL A 109 -11.14 16.42 -16.92
N THR A 110 -10.16 16.33 -16.03
CA THR A 110 -9.62 15.07 -15.52
C THR A 110 -9.89 14.95 -14.02
N CYS A 111 -9.86 13.72 -13.51
CA CYS A 111 -10.13 13.43 -12.11
C CYS A 111 -9.11 12.43 -11.57
N VAL A 112 -8.57 12.72 -10.40
CA VAL A 112 -7.64 11.87 -9.65
C VAL A 112 -8.34 11.42 -8.38
N ASP A 113 -8.31 10.11 -8.14
CA ASP A 113 -8.68 9.53 -6.86
C ASP A 113 -7.51 9.65 -5.88
N LEU A 114 -7.70 10.39 -4.78
CA LEU A 114 -6.67 10.60 -3.77
C LEU A 114 -6.38 9.36 -2.93
N VAL A 115 -7.30 8.41 -2.86
CA VAL A 115 -7.10 7.15 -2.10
C VAL A 115 -6.06 6.28 -2.80
N THR A 116 -6.05 6.30 -4.14
CA THR A 116 -5.10 5.55 -4.96
C THR A 116 -3.96 6.42 -5.54
N GLU A 117 -4.09 7.75 -5.45
CA GLU A 117 -3.23 8.76 -6.10
C GLU A 117 -3.08 8.53 -7.61
N ARG A 118 -4.17 8.11 -8.28
CA ARG A 118 -4.21 7.80 -9.71
C ARG A 118 -5.37 8.47 -10.42
N PHE A 119 -5.22 8.72 -11.72
CA PHE A 119 -6.34 9.15 -12.54
C PHE A 119 -7.43 8.07 -12.57
N VAL A 120 -8.69 8.50 -12.45
CA VAL A 120 -9.82 7.59 -12.61
C VAL A 120 -9.89 7.12 -14.07
N ASN A 121 -10.18 5.84 -14.29
CA ASN A 121 -10.24 5.28 -15.65
C ASN A 121 -11.29 5.96 -16.54
N SER A 122 -12.38 6.47 -15.93
CA SER A 122 -13.42 7.20 -16.67
C SER A 122 -14.12 8.19 -15.75
N VAL A 123 -14.01 9.48 -16.05
CA VAL A 123 -14.75 10.55 -15.35
C VAL A 123 -16.27 10.36 -15.52
N GLU A 124 -16.72 9.85 -16.66
CA GLU A 124 -18.14 9.59 -16.91
C GLU A 124 -18.69 8.54 -15.93
N SER A 125 -17.88 7.53 -15.56
CA SER A 125 -18.28 6.54 -14.58
C SER A 125 -18.43 7.16 -13.17
N VAL A 126 -17.56 8.09 -12.80
CA VAL A 126 -17.65 8.86 -11.54
C VAL A 126 -18.94 9.69 -11.53
N PHE A 127 -19.24 10.40 -12.61
CA PHE A 127 -20.49 11.15 -12.74
C PHE A 127 -21.72 10.26 -12.58
N LYS A 128 -21.77 9.12 -13.28
CA LYS A 128 -22.85 8.12 -13.14
C LYS A 128 -22.93 7.57 -11.71
N GLY A 129 -21.80 7.41 -11.03
CA GLY A 129 -21.71 7.05 -9.61
C GLY A 129 -22.39 8.06 -8.68
N PHE A 130 -22.42 9.34 -9.05
CA PHE A 130 -23.23 10.34 -8.35
C PHE A 130 -24.74 10.20 -8.60
N GLY A 131 -25.20 9.31 -9.47
CA GLY A 131 -26.62 9.03 -9.73
C GLY A 131 -27.25 9.90 -10.82
N ILE A 132 -26.45 10.66 -11.58
CA ILE A 132 -26.93 11.41 -12.74
C ILE A 132 -27.23 10.45 -13.90
N LYS A 133 -28.36 10.67 -14.58
CA LYS A 133 -28.78 9.86 -15.76
C LYS A 133 -28.61 10.60 -17.08
N GLN A 134 -28.51 11.92 -17.03
CA GLN A 134 -28.37 12.77 -18.21
C GLN A 134 -26.90 12.99 -18.53
N ASN A 135 -26.62 13.39 -19.76
CA ASN A 135 -25.27 13.76 -20.17
C ASN A 135 -24.83 15.04 -19.48
N VAL A 136 -23.63 15.00 -18.91
CA VAL A 136 -23.00 16.14 -18.24
C VAL A 136 -22.31 16.99 -19.31
N THR A 137 -22.56 18.29 -19.28
CA THR A 137 -21.96 19.29 -20.19
C THR A 137 -20.90 20.13 -19.50
N ASP A 138 -21.03 20.33 -18.19
CA ASP A 138 -20.03 21.00 -17.36
C ASP A 138 -20.11 20.55 -15.89
N MET A 139 -19.08 20.85 -15.11
CA MET A 139 -19.03 20.58 -13.67
C MET A 139 -18.40 21.70 -12.85
N PHE A 140 -18.79 21.75 -11.58
CA PHE A 140 -18.31 22.70 -10.59
C PHE A 140 -18.22 22.01 -9.22
N VAL A 141 -17.38 22.53 -8.34
CA VAL A 141 -17.31 22.11 -6.95
C VAL A 141 -17.38 23.36 -6.08
N ASP A 142 -18.32 23.39 -5.15
CA ASP A 142 -18.44 24.53 -4.22
C ASP A 142 -17.42 24.45 -3.07
N GLN A 143 -17.33 25.50 -2.26
CA GLN A 143 -16.41 25.53 -1.11
C GLN A 143 -16.67 24.42 -0.06
N ASP A 144 -17.86 23.82 -0.05
CA ASP A 144 -18.20 22.69 0.82
C ASP A 144 -17.77 21.33 0.20
N GLY A 145 -17.10 21.35 -0.95
CA GLY A 145 -16.67 20.16 -1.67
C GLY A 145 -17.83 19.37 -2.31
N ILE A 146 -18.99 19.99 -2.51
CA ILE A 146 -20.13 19.34 -3.19
C ILE A 146 -19.94 19.51 -4.70
N VAL A 147 -20.00 18.38 -5.41
CA VAL A 147 -19.97 18.37 -6.88
C VAL A 147 -21.34 18.78 -7.43
N TRP A 148 -21.33 19.71 -8.38
CA TRP A 148 -22.49 20.15 -9.15
C TRP A 148 -22.26 19.85 -10.63
N LEU A 149 -23.22 19.20 -11.27
CA LEU A 149 -23.13 18.77 -12.66
C LEU A 149 -24.17 19.50 -13.50
N LEU A 150 -23.73 20.18 -14.54
CA LEU A 150 -24.60 20.84 -15.50
C LEU A 150 -25.06 19.84 -16.56
N THR A 151 -26.36 19.79 -16.82
CA THR A 151 -26.97 18.97 -17.88
C THR A 151 -28.01 19.77 -18.66
N ASP A 152 -28.53 19.22 -19.74
CA ASP A 152 -29.64 19.83 -20.51
C ASP A 152 -30.91 20.07 -19.66
N GLY A 153 -31.08 19.32 -18.57
CA GLY A 153 -32.17 19.44 -17.61
C GLY A 153 -31.99 20.50 -16.54
N GLY A 154 -30.78 21.00 -16.33
CA GLY A 154 -30.43 21.98 -15.29
C GLY A 154 -29.18 21.59 -14.50
N LEU A 155 -29.03 22.17 -13.32
CA LEU A 155 -27.87 21.97 -12.45
C LEU A 155 -28.16 20.90 -11.39
N PHE A 156 -27.53 19.74 -11.50
CA PHE A 156 -27.65 18.62 -10.58
C PHE A 156 -26.71 18.73 -9.39
N ASN A 157 -27.23 18.54 -8.18
CA ASN A 157 -26.45 18.54 -6.94
C ASN A 157 -26.12 17.09 -6.50
N SER A 158 -24.84 16.75 -6.42
CA SER A 158 -24.39 15.39 -6.09
C SER A 158 -24.75 14.92 -4.68
N LYS A 159 -24.97 15.82 -3.73
CA LYS A 159 -25.31 15.48 -2.34
C LYS A 159 -26.81 15.19 -2.17
N THR A 160 -27.65 16.09 -2.67
CA THR A 160 -29.12 15.99 -2.54
C THR A 160 -29.77 15.16 -3.64
N LYS A 161 -29.02 14.86 -4.71
CA LYS A 161 -29.50 14.15 -5.92
C LYS A 161 -30.67 14.85 -6.61
N LYS A 162 -30.80 16.17 -6.42
CA LYS A 162 -31.84 17.02 -7.03
C LYS A 162 -31.26 17.88 -8.14
N THR A 163 -32.07 18.15 -9.15
CA THR A 163 -31.72 19.07 -10.25
C THR A 163 -32.47 20.39 -10.07
N LEU A 164 -31.71 21.48 -10.00
CA LEU A 164 -32.21 22.84 -10.04
C LEU A 164 -32.41 23.27 -11.50
N LYS A 165 -33.60 23.78 -11.83
CA LYS A 165 -33.81 24.40 -13.13
C LYS A 165 -33.17 25.77 -13.13
N ILE A 166 -32.23 25.97 -14.06
CA ILE A 166 -31.52 27.23 -14.23
C ILE A 166 -31.83 27.83 -15.61
N ARG A 167 -31.41 29.08 -15.80
CA ARG A 167 -31.45 29.77 -17.07
C ARG A 167 -30.72 28.99 -18.19
N LYS A 168 -31.29 28.97 -19.41
CA LYS A 168 -30.74 28.24 -20.56
C LYS A 168 -30.19 29.13 -21.67
N ASP A 169 -30.59 30.40 -21.69
CA ASP A 169 -30.18 31.42 -22.65
C ASP A 169 -28.78 31.97 -22.38
N LEU A 170 -28.19 31.67 -21.22
CA LEU A 170 -26.85 32.12 -20.83
C LEU A 170 -26.01 30.95 -20.37
N ASN A 171 -24.73 30.95 -20.74
CA ASN A 171 -23.78 29.95 -20.24
C ASN A 171 -23.43 30.22 -18.77
N LEU A 172 -23.47 29.18 -17.94
CA LEU A 172 -23.01 29.23 -16.56
C LEU A 172 -21.49 29.14 -16.54
N GLN A 173 -20.83 30.10 -15.91
CA GLN A 173 -19.36 30.18 -15.85
C GLN A 173 -18.81 29.68 -14.52
N ASP A 174 -19.54 29.92 -13.43
CA ASP A 174 -19.09 29.55 -12.10
C ASP A 174 -20.27 29.51 -11.12
N LEU A 175 -20.06 28.93 -9.94
CA LEU A 175 -21.03 28.92 -8.87
C LEU A 175 -20.36 28.91 -7.51
N GLU A 176 -21.09 29.34 -6.49
CA GLU A 176 -20.62 29.25 -5.11
C GLU A 176 -21.79 29.12 -4.14
N ILE A 177 -21.54 28.57 -2.96
CA ILE A 177 -22.53 28.51 -1.88
C ILE A 177 -22.17 29.47 -0.76
N TYR A 178 -23.12 30.26 -0.28
CA TYR A 178 -22.93 31.15 0.87
C TYR A 178 -23.72 30.63 2.08
N LYS A 179 -23.03 30.52 3.23
CA LYS A 179 -23.56 30.01 4.52
C LYS A 179 -24.34 28.68 4.39
N GLY A 180 -23.98 27.84 3.41
CA GLY A 180 -24.59 26.53 3.17
C GLY A 180 -26.06 26.55 2.71
N ASN A 181 -26.67 27.73 2.53
CA ASN A 181 -28.10 27.85 2.22
C ASN A 181 -28.41 28.76 1.02
N THR A 182 -27.44 29.51 0.51
CA THR A 182 -27.66 30.45 -0.60
C THR A 182 -26.74 30.05 -1.73
N LEU A 183 -27.28 29.55 -2.83
CA LEU A 183 -26.53 29.21 -4.04
C LEU A 183 -26.43 30.46 -4.92
N LEU A 184 -25.23 30.81 -5.35
CA LEU A 184 -24.95 31.87 -6.31
C LEU A 184 -24.50 31.26 -7.63
N LEU A 185 -25.12 31.68 -8.73
CA LEU A 185 -24.80 31.25 -10.08
C LEU A 185 -24.27 32.44 -10.88
N PHE A 186 -23.07 32.32 -11.44
CA PHE A 186 -22.38 33.37 -12.19
C PHE A 186 -22.41 33.04 -13.69
N TYR A 187 -23.08 33.87 -14.48
CA TYR A 187 -23.26 33.67 -15.91
C TYR A 187 -22.24 34.45 -16.75
N GLU A 188 -22.11 34.08 -18.03
CA GLU A 188 -21.15 34.68 -18.96
C GLU A 188 -21.27 36.20 -19.11
N ASN A 189 -22.47 36.77 -19.08
CA ASN A 189 -22.66 38.23 -19.23
C ASN A 189 -22.45 39.03 -17.92
N GLY A 190 -21.93 38.41 -16.87
CA GLY A 190 -21.76 39.05 -15.56
C GLY A 190 -23.02 39.08 -14.68
N LEU A 191 -24.10 38.41 -15.08
CA LEU A 191 -25.26 38.19 -14.23
C LEU A 191 -24.91 37.23 -13.08
N VAL A 192 -25.34 37.58 -11.87
CA VAL A 192 -25.41 36.66 -10.72
C VAL A 192 -26.86 36.44 -10.34
N GLU A 193 -27.26 35.18 -10.25
CA GLU A 193 -28.55 34.76 -9.67
C GLU A 193 -28.33 34.09 -8.32
N MET A 194 -29.15 34.43 -7.34
CA MET A 194 -29.11 33.86 -5.99
C MET A 194 -30.34 32.99 -5.73
N TYR A 195 -30.14 31.79 -5.20
CA TYR A 195 -31.19 30.82 -4.89
C TYR A 195 -31.13 30.41 -3.42
N GLU A 196 -32.29 30.33 -2.78
CA GLU A 196 -32.44 29.76 -1.45
C GLU A 196 -32.44 28.23 -1.53
N MET A 197 -31.64 27.59 -0.70
CA MET A 197 -31.57 26.14 -0.55
C MET A 197 -32.13 25.76 0.83
N PRO A 198 -32.98 24.72 0.92
CA PRO A 198 -33.27 23.71 -0.11
C PRO A 198 -34.50 24.01 -0.99
N THR A 199 -35.14 25.17 -0.83
CA THR A 199 -36.41 25.50 -1.52
C THR A 199 -36.23 25.70 -3.03
N ALA A 200 -35.00 25.92 -3.50
CA ALA A 200 -34.67 26.22 -4.89
C ALA A 200 -35.36 27.50 -5.41
N LYS A 201 -35.73 28.41 -4.51
CA LYS A 201 -36.40 29.66 -4.85
C LYS A 201 -35.38 30.74 -5.19
N LYS A 202 -35.51 31.39 -6.36
CA LYS A 202 -34.69 32.55 -6.70
C LYS A 202 -35.00 33.72 -5.75
N ILE A 203 -33.96 34.26 -5.11
CA ILE A 203 -34.03 35.35 -4.14
C ILE A 203 -33.69 36.70 -4.79
N HIS A 204 -32.69 36.72 -5.68
CA HIS A 204 -32.14 37.95 -6.23
C HIS A 204 -31.39 37.70 -7.54
N GLU A 205 -31.28 38.74 -8.37
CA GLU A 205 -30.38 38.77 -9.53
C GLU A 205 -29.79 40.17 -9.70
N SER A 206 -28.53 40.26 -10.12
CA SER A 206 -27.84 41.52 -10.40
C SER A 206 -26.73 41.34 -11.43
N TYR A 207 -26.33 42.42 -12.08
CA TYR A 207 -25.22 42.43 -13.04
C TYR A 207 -23.99 43.08 -12.43
N ALA A 208 -22.82 42.49 -12.66
CA ALA A 208 -21.54 43.03 -12.20
C ALA A 208 -21.17 44.36 -12.87
N TYR A 209 -21.58 44.56 -14.12
CA TYR A 209 -21.25 45.72 -14.94
C TYR A 209 -22.33 46.03 -15.99
N GLY A 210 -22.22 47.21 -16.60
CA GLY A 210 -23.15 47.65 -17.66
C GLY A 210 -22.97 46.92 -18.99
N PRO A 211 -23.89 47.14 -19.96
CA PRO A 211 -23.93 46.40 -21.24
C PRO A 211 -22.64 46.40 -22.06
N GLN A 212 -21.82 47.45 -21.95
CA GLN A 212 -20.56 47.59 -22.71
C GLN A 212 -19.51 46.54 -22.32
N ASP A 213 -19.54 46.09 -21.06
CA ASP A 213 -18.59 45.15 -20.50
C ASP A 213 -19.11 43.69 -20.56
N MET A 214 -20.39 43.48 -20.86
CA MET A 214 -21.04 42.16 -20.87
C MET A 214 -20.42 41.19 -21.86
N ASP A 215 -20.23 41.60 -23.11
CA ASP A 215 -19.59 40.75 -24.11
C ASP A 215 -18.06 40.72 -23.95
N ARG A 216 -17.49 41.80 -23.42
CA ARG A 216 -16.04 41.96 -23.27
C ARG A 216 -15.44 40.93 -22.31
N PHE A 217 -16.15 40.62 -21.21
CA PHE A 217 -15.65 39.83 -20.08
C PHE A 217 -16.29 38.43 -19.96
N ARG A 218 -16.81 37.90 -21.08
CA ARG A 218 -17.72 36.74 -21.04
C ARG A 218 -17.10 35.35 -20.87
N PHE A 219 -15.80 35.20 -21.16
CA PHE A 219 -15.18 33.88 -21.35
C PHE A 219 -14.46 33.30 -20.13
N SER A 220 -14.18 34.11 -19.12
CA SER A 220 -13.43 33.67 -17.94
C SER A 220 -14.18 34.04 -16.67
N SER A 221 -13.97 33.25 -15.62
CA SER A 221 -14.41 33.54 -14.26
C SER A 221 -13.44 32.85 -13.32
N VAL A 222 -12.87 33.60 -12.38
CA VAL A 222 -12.17 33.03 -11.23
C VAL A 222 -12.79 33.65 -9.99
N LEU A 223 -13.36 32.80 -9.13
CA LEU A 223 -13.99 33.22 -7.89
C LEU A 223 -13.08 33.02 -6.68
N LYS A 224 -13.23 33.91 -5.69
CA LYS A 224 -12.64 33.76 -4.37
C LYS A 224 -13.58 34.31 -3.30
N VAL A 225 -13.90 33.51 -2.30
CA VAL A 225 -14.76 33.88 -1.18
C VAL A 225 -13.90 34.39 -0.02
N ASP A 226 -14.30 35.50 0.59
CA ASP A 226 -13.79 36.01 1.86
C ASP A 226 -14.95 36.54 2.71
N GLY A 227 -15.34 35.77 3.73
CA GLY A 227 -16.47 36.11 4.59
C GLY A 227 -17.79 36.24 3.82
N ASN A 228 -18.36 37.45 3.79
CA ASN A 228 -19.59 37.77 3.05
C ASN A 228 -19.35 38.38 1.65
N LYS A 229 -18.09 38.44 1.21
CA LYS A 229 -17.68 39.00 -0.08
C LYS A 229 -17.22 37.89 -1.01
N ILE A 230 -17.58 38.02 -2.28
CA ILE A 230 -17.08 37.18 -3.36
C ILE A 230 -16.34 38.07 -4.33
N TYR A 231 -15.06 37.78 -4.53
CA TYR A 231 -14.23 38.42 -5.52
C TYR A 231 -14.27 37.61 -6.81
N GLN A 232 -14.43 38.29 -7.95
CA GLN A 232 -14.49 37.69 -9.27
C GLN A 232 -13.56 38.39 -10.23
N ILE A 233 -12.59 37.66 -10.77
CA ILE A 233 -11.82 38.10 -11.94
C ILE A 233 -12.60 37.74 -13.19
N ARG A 234 -12.66 38.70 -14.12
CA ARG A 234 -13.03 38.47 -15.52
C ARG A 234 -11.96 39.07 -16.43
N ASN A 235 -11.45 38.26 -17.34
CA ASN A 235 -10.53 38.65 -18.40
C ASN A 235 -11.28 38.83 -19.72
N GLY A 236 -10.99 39.94 -20.39
CA GLY A 236 -11.36 40.21 -21.78
C GLY A 236 -10.23 39.82 -22.73
N PHE A 237 -10.10 40.51 -23.86
CA PHE A 237 -9.08 40.14 -24.86
C PHE A 237 -7.65 40.48 -24.40
N LYS A 238 -7.45 41.64 -23.78
CA LYS A 238 -6.14 42.12 -23.28
C LYS A 238 -6.25 42.88 -21.97
N ASP A 239 -7.33 42.68 -21.24
CA ASP A 239 -7.65 43.46 -20.07
C ASP A 239 -8.43 42.62 -19.07
N ALA A 240 -8.52 43.10 -17.84
CA ALA A 240 -9.20 42.39 -16.78
C ALA A 240 -9.94 43.36 -15.86
N ILE A 241 -10.97 42.82 -15.23
CA ILE A 241 -11.70 43.46 -14.14
C ILE A 241 -11.78 42.50 -12.96
N LEU A 242 -11.52 43.03 -11.77
CA LEU A 242 -11.80 42.40 -10.49
C LEU A 242 -12.98 43.12 -9.86
N ASN A 243 -14.07 42.36 -9.67
CA ASN A 243 -15.27 42.84 -9.00
C ASN A 243 -15.45 42.14 -7.66
N GLN A 244 -16.03 42.85 -6.70
CA GLN A 244 -16.45 42.32 -5.41
C GLN A 244 -17.97 42.36 -5.33
N PHE A 245 -18.59 41.21 -5.07
CA PHE A 245 -20.00 41.10 -4.72
C PHE A 245 -20.15 40.93 -3.20
N ASP A 246 -20.83 41.86 -2.54
CA ASP A 246 -21.25 41.72 -1.15
C ASP A 246 -22.57 40.95 -1.13
N VAL A 247 -22.56 39.71 -0.62
CA VAL A 247 -23.71 38.80 -0.67
C VAL A 247 -24.86 39.28 0.21
N GLU A 248 -24.55 39.93 1.34
CA GLU A 248 -25.56 40.41 2.29
C GLU A 248 -26.20 41.71 1.79
N LYS A 249 -25.41 42.63 1.24
CA LYS A 249 -25.90 43.89 0.65
C LYS A 249 -26.44 43.73 -0.76
N ARG A 250 -26.09 42.64 -1.44
CA ARG A 250 -26.42 42.33 -2.83
C ARG A 250 -25.94 43.42 -3.79
N GLN A 251 -24.71 43.87 -3.58
CA GLN A 251 -24.12 44.99 -4.31
C GLN A 251 -22.75 44.63 -4.87
N TRP A 252 -22.50 45.13 -6.07
CA TRP A 252 -21.21 45.05 -6.74
C TRP A 252 -20.36 46.28 -6.48
N LYS A 253 -19.05 46.06 -6.38
CA LYS A 253 -18.01 47.09 -6.34
C LYS A 253 -16.88 46.68 -7.27
N GLU A 254 -16.50 47.54 -8.22
CA GLU A 254 -15.26 47.37 -8.98
C GLU A 254 -14.07 47.66 -8.05
N VAL A 255 -13.14 46.71 -7.95
CA VAL A 255 -11.96 46.81 -7.08
C VAL A 255 -10.73 47.21 -7.88
N LEU A 256 -10.55 46.61 -9.06
CA LEU A 256 -9.38 46.82 -9.91
C LEU A 256 -9.75 46.57 -11.37
N ARG A 257 -9.21 47.40 -12.25
CA ARG A 257 -9.24 47.20 -13.70
C ARG A 257 -7.84 47.38 -14.27
N THR A 258 -7.39 46.44 -15.10
CA THR A 258 -6.02 46.42 -15.65
C THR A 258 -6.02 46.26 -17.17
N PRO A 259 -5.05 46.86 -17.88
CA PRO A 259 -4.87 46.70 -19.33
C PRO A 259 -4.09 45.42 -19.68
N TYR A 260 -4.24 44.38 -18.86
CA TYR A 260 -3.66 43.05 -19.00
C TYR A 260 -4.46 42.06 -18.14
N HIS A 261 -4.27 40.76 -18.35
CA HIS A 261 -4.99 39.72 -17.64
C HIS A 261 -4.58 39.59 -16.18
N LEU A 262 -5.55 39.23 -15.34
CA LEU A 262 -5.32 38.75 -13.98
C LEU A 262 -5.53 37.23 -13.98
N ASN A 263 -4.66 36.50 -13.31
CA ASN A 263 -4.54 35.06 -13.53
C ASN A 263 -5.35 34.25 -12.50
N ASN A 264 -5.04 34.41 -11.22
CA ASN A 264 -5.67 33.67 -10.12
C ASN A 264 -5.84 34.57 -8.88
N MET A 265 -6.38 34.03 -7.79
CA MET A 265 -6.50 34.72 -6.49
C MET A 265 -6.21 33.77 -5.34
N THR A 266 -5.41 34.23 -4.38
CA THR A 266 -5.23 33.58 -3.09
C THR A 266 -5.33 34.62 -1.98
N ASP A 267 -5.76 34.23 -0.79
CA ASP A 267 -5.92 35.13 0.34
C ASP A 267 -5.10 34.65 1.54
N ARG A 268 -4.63 35.60 2.34
CA ARG A 268 -4.02 35.34 3.64
C ARG A 268 -4.08 36.57 4.51
N ASP A 269 -4.42 36.40 5.78
CA ASP A 269 -4.39 37.48 6.78
C ASP A 269 -5.19 38.74 6.32
N SER A 270 -6.35 38.52 5.70
CA SER A 270 -7.22 39.56 5.10
C SER A 270 -6.61 40.36 3.95
N VAL A 271 -5.57 39.82 3.31
CA VAL A 271 -4.97 40.36 2.09
C VAL A 271 -5.19 39.38 0.94
N LEU A 272 -5.78 39.87 -0.14
CA LEU A 272 -5.94 39.14 -1.39
C LEU A 272 -4.72 39.37 -2.28
N TYR A 273 -4.10 38.28 -2.74
CA TYR A 273 -2.97 38.26 -3.66
C TYR A 273 -3.46 37.85 -5.05
N ILE A 274 -3.19 38.71 -6.03
CA ILE A 274 -3.73 38.60 -7.38
C ILE A 274 -2.56 38.63 -8.37
N PRO A 275 -2.04 37.47 -8.78
CA PRO A 275 -1.01 37.38 -9.81
C PRO A 275 -1.46 37.91 -11.17
N SER A 276 -0.51 38.47 -11.91
CA SER A 276 -0.69 39.02 -13.25
C SER A 276 0.56 38.82 -14.11
N GLU A 277 0.42 39.06 -15.41
CA GLU A 277 1.56 39.11 -16.35
C GLU A 277 2.67 40.07 -15.87
N TYR A 278 2.29 41.15 -15.17
CA TYR A 278 3.18 42.21 -14.70
C TYR A 278 3.38 42.22 -13.19
N GLY A 279 3.22 41.07 -12.52
CA GLY A 279 3.61 40.92 -11.12
C GLY A 279 2.54 40.26 -10.29
N TYR A 280 2.28 40.86 -9.13
CA TYR A 280 1.07 40.57 -8.39
C TYR A 280 0.56 41.82 -7.69
N TRP A 281 -0.75 41.94 -7.63
CA TRP A 281 -1.44 42.92 -6.80
C TRP A 281 -1.70 42.33 -5.42
N THR A 282 -1.69 43.20 -4.42
CA THR A 282 -2.24 42.89 -3.11
C THR A 282 -3.35 43.87 -2.78
N TYR A 283 -4.47 43.34 -2.31
CA TYR A 283 -5.63 44.11 -1.89
C TYR A 283 -5.93 43.79 -0.42
N ASP A 284 -5.70 44.77 0.46
CA ASP A 284 -6.06 44.67 1.86
C ASP A 284 -7.56 44.92 2.02
N VAL A 285 -8.30 43.87 2.37
CA VAL A 285 -9.76 43.89 2.45
C VAL A 285 -10.27 44.76 3.60
N VAL A 286 -9.45 44.98 4.63
CA VAL A 286 -9.78 45.79 5.81
C VAL A 286 -9.55 47.27 5.55
N THR A 287 -8.40 47.61 4.96
CA THR A 287 -8.03 49.02 4.71
C THR A 287 -8.46 49.54 3.33
N ASP A 288 -9.00 48.67 2.49
CA ASP A 288 -9.36 48.96 1.09
C ASP A 288 -8.16 49.48 0.28
N LYS A 289 -6.94 49.06 0.64
CA LYS A 289 -5.70 49.51 0.03
C LYS A 289 -5.19 48.50 -1.00
N LEU A 290 -4.93 49.00 -2.20
CA LEU A 290 -4.32 48.26 -3.30
C LEU A 290 -2.83 48.59 -3.40
N THR A 291 -1.95 47.59 -3.55
CA THR A 291 -0.54 47.78 -3.88
C THR A 291 -0.07 46.80 -4.94
N HIS A 292 0.90 47.21 -5.77
CA HIS A 292 1.42 46.40 -6.87
C HIS A 292 2.90 46.10 -6.64
N ALA A 293 3.27 44.83 -6.82
CA ALA A 293 4.66 44.39 -6.87
C ALA A 293 4.97 43.95 -8.30
N ASP A 294 5.68 44.79 -9.04
CA ASP A 294 6.00 44.63 -10.46
C ASP A 294 7.26 43.77 -10.71
N ASN A 295 8.11 43.64 -9.69
CA ASN A 295 9.38 42.93 -9.78
C ASN A 295 9.61 42.03 -8.56
N LEU A 296 10.14 40.84 -8.80
CA LEU A 296 10.53 39.90 -7.73
C LEU A 296 12.04 39.86 -7.58
N ARG A 297 12.52 39.86 -6.34
CA ARG A 297 13.95 39.64 -6.04
C ARG A 297 14.19 38.16 -5.77
N LEU A 298 15.10 37.57 -6.53
CA LEU A 298 15.54 36.19 -6.33
C LEU A 298 16.69 36.13 -5.33
N VAL A 299 16.87 34.98 -4.69
CA VAL A 299 17.95 34.76 -3.70
C VAL A 299 19.36 34.89 -4.32
N ASN A 300 19.50 34.74 -5.63
CA ASN A 300 20.77 34.96 -6.35
C ASN A 300 21.04 36.45 -6.66
N GLY A 301 20.21 37.38 -6.20
CA GLY A 301 20.33 38.82 -6.45
C GLY A 301 19.71 39.31 -7.77
N GLN A 302 19.23 38.41 -8.63
CA GLN A 302 18.55 38.80 -9.87
C GLN A 302 17.16 39.36 -9.57
N THR A 303 16.76 40.35 -10.38
CA THR A 303 15.39 40.86 -10.37
C THR A 303 14.64 40.26 -11.55
N LEU A 304 13.45 39.74 -11.28
CA LEU A 304 12.58 39.13 -12.27
C LEU A 304 11.48 40.11 -12.65
N ASN A 305 11.46 40.51 -13.91
CA ASN A 305 10.33 41.20 -14.54
C ASN A 305 9.28 40.12 -14.92
N THR A 306 8.72 39.54 -13.86
CA THR A 306 7.54 38.67 -13.67
C THR A 306 6.85 37.96 -14.85
N ASP A 307 6.34 36.76 -14.54
CA ASP A 307 5.52 35.85 -15.34
C ASP A 307 4.64 34.99 -14.41
N ILE A 308 4.16 35.58 -13.31
CA ILE A 308 3.44 34.85 -12.25
C ILE A 308 2.02 34.52 -12.73
N ASN A 309 1.70 33.23 -12.70
CA ASN A 309 0.39 32.72 -13.06
C ASN A 309 -0.46 32.42 -11.83
N VAL A 310 0.11 31.80 -10.81
CA VAL A 310 -0.62 31.39 -9.61
C VAL A 310 0.19 31.67 -8.35
N MET A 311 -0.49 31.96 -7.25
CA MET A 311 0.11 32.06 -5.94
C MET A 311 -0.66 31.20 -4.94
N ALA A 312 0.05 30.56 -4.02
CA ALA A 312 -0.53 29.78 -2.94
C ALA A 312 0.37 29.84 -1.70
N PHE A 313 -0.23 29.71 -0.53
CA PHE A 313 0.53 29.58 0.71
C PHE A 313 0.57 28.13 1.18
N ASP A 314 1.72 27.72 1.69
CA ASP A 314 1.83 26.47 2.44
C ASP A 314 1.37 26.63 3.90
N ASN A 315 1.28 25.50 4.60
CA ASN A 315 0.89 25.43 6.01
C ASN A 315 1.90 26.08 6.99
N GLN A 316 3.12 26.40 6.53
CA GLN A 316 4.18 27.05 7.31
C GLN A 316 4.19 28.57 7.11
N GLY A 317 3.46 29.06 6.11
CA GLY A 317 3.39 30.46 5.74
C GLY A 317 4.31 30.89 4.62
N GLY A 318 5.01 29.95 4.00
CA GLY A 318 5.76 30.19 2.78
C GLY A 318 4.83 30.46 1.61
N LEU A 319 5.25 31.36 0.73
CA LEU A 319 4.52 31.76 -0.46
C LEU A 319 5.12 31.05 -1.68
N TRP A 320 4.29 30.27 -2.35
CA TRP A 320 4.58 29.61 -3.60
C TRP A 320 3.97 30.43 -4.73
N ALA A 321 4.76 30.76 -5.74
CA ALA A 321 4.34 31.46 -6.93
C ALA A 321 4.68 30.61 -8.15
N GLY A 322 3.67 30.10 -8.84
CA GLY A 322 3.81 29.40 -10.11
C GLY A 322 4.01 30.40 -11.24
N THR A 323 4.94 30.09 -12.13
CA THR A 323 5.29 30.92 -13.28
C THR A 323 4.90 30.23 -14.58
N GLU A 324 4.76 31.00 -15.67
CA GLU A 324 4.44 30.42 -16.97
C GLU A 324 5.56 29.57 -17.57
N ARG A 325 6.82 29.91 -17.29
CA ARG A 325 7.98 29.31 -17.99
C ARG A 325 9.14 28.90 -17.11
N ARG A 326 9.11 29.23 -15.81
CA ARG A 326 10.28 29.09 -14.90
C ARG A 326 10.02 28.12 -13.75
N GLY A 327 8.90 27.40 -13.78
CA GLY A 327 8.46 26.52 -12.72
C GLY A 327 7.86 27.28 -11.54
N LEU A 328 8.34 26.99 -10.34
CA LEU A 328 7.83 27.51 -9.08
C LEU A 328 8.86 28.43 -8.42
N LEU A 329 8.36 29.49 -7.81
CA LEU A 329 9.11 30.42 -6.97
C LEU A 329 8.62 30.28 -5.53
N TYR A 330 9.52 29.98 -4.61
CA TYR A 330 9.20 29.83 -3.20
C TYR A 330 9.83 30.95 -2.36
N SER A 331 9.00 31.67 -1.61
CA SER A 331 9.45 32.64 -0.63
C SER A 331 9.15 32.16 0.77
N MET A 332 10.15 32.25 1.64
CA MET A 332 10.05 31.80 3.03
C MET A 332 9.00 32.59 3.82
N PRO A 333 8.43 31.99 4.89
CA PRO A 333 7.46 32.66 5.75
C PRO A 333 8.03 33.89 6.47
N TYR A 334 9.36 33.93 6.66
CA TYR A 334 10.07 35.03 7.28
C TYR A 334 11.27 35.41 6.43
N THR A 335 11.49 36.71 6.28
CA THR A 335 12.70 37.24 5.66
C THR A 335 13.88 36.95 6.60
N PRO A 336 14.95 36.27 6.12
CA PRO A 336 16.18 36.15 6.89
C PRO A 336 16.71 37.54 7.25
N PRO A 337 17.18 37.78 8.49
CA PRO A 337 17.57 39.12 8.96
C PRO A 337 18.97 39.53 8.45
N PHE A 338 19.38 39.00 7.30
CA PHE A 338 20.71 39.19 6.72
C PHE A 338 20.67 40.33 5.71
N THR A 339 21.35 41.42 6.03
CA THR A 339 21.57 42.55 5.13
C THR A 339 22.99 42.46 4.56
N ILE A 340 23.09 42.46 3.25
CA ILE A 340 24.36 42.44 2.52
C ILE A 340 24.64 43.86 2.01
N TYR A 341 25.82 44.38 2.36
CA TYR A 341 26.34 45.64 1.84
C TYR A 341 27.46 45.39 0.84
N ASP A 342 27.32 45.94 -0.36
CA ASP A 342 28.38 46.00 -1.37
C ASP A 342 29.42 47.07 -0.98
N TRP A 343 30.69 46.86 -1.33
CA TRP A 343 31.81 47.78 -1.03
C TRP A 343 31.61 49.22 -1.56
N SER A 344 30.78 49.41 -2.59
CA SER A 344 30.37 50.74 -3.08
C SER A 344 29.56 51.55 -2.07
N GLN A 345 28.94 50.89 -1.09
CA GLN A 345 28.11 51.54 -0.08
C GLN A 345 28.96 52.07 1.07
N LYS A 346 28.72 53.32 1.48
CA LYS A 346 29.45 53.98 2.58
C LYS A 346 29.49 53.14 3.85
N ARG A 347 28.39 52.45 4.18
CA ARG A 347 28.29 51.60 5.37
C ARG A 347 29.27 50.42 5.33
N ALA A 348 29.49 49.81 4.16
CA ALA A 348 30.47 48.74 4.03
C ALA A 348 31.89 49.26 4.29
N ALA A 349 32.26 50.39 3.69
CA ALA A 349 33.59 50.99 3.89
C ALA A 349 33.87 51.33 5.38
N GLU A 350 32.89 51.90 6.08
CA GLU A 350 32.99 52.18 7.53
C GLU A 350 33.21 50.91 8.36
N LEU A 351 32.42 49.87 8.11
CA LEU A 351 32.51 48.61 8.83
C LEU A 351 33.80 47.85 8.51
N GLY A 352 34.26 47.88 7.25
CA GLY A 352 35.54 47.32 6.84
C GLY A 352 36.70 47.96 7.59
N ALA A 353 36.74 49.30 7.61
CA ALA A 353 37.79 50.06 8.33
C ALA A 353 37.84 49.73 9.84
N MET A 354 36.69 49.45 10.47
CA MET A 354 36.65 49.01 11.87
C MET A 354 37.30 47.62 12.08
N MET A 355 37.34 46.79 11.04
CA MET A 355 37.89 45.44 11.08
C MET A 355 39.33 45.34 10.54
N ASP A 356 39.88 46.37 9.88
CA ASP A 356 41.27 46.38 9.34
C ASP A 356 42.34 46.06 10.39
N GLY A 357 42.09 46.37 11.66
CA GLY A 357 42.98 45.98 12.77
C GLY A 357 43.05 44.46 13.06
N MET A 358 42.21 43.64 12.42
CA MET A 358 42.06 42.21 12.70
C MET A 358 42.84 41.29 11.72
N ASP A 359 43.57 41.84 10.75
CA ASP A 359 44.18 41.14 9.59
C ASP A 359 45.38 40.21 9.87
N LYS A 360 45.66 39.84 11.12
CA LYS A 360 46.89 39.10 11.44
C LYS A 360 46.69 37.59 11.30
N PRO A 361 47.59 36.85 10.60
CA PRO A 361 47.60 35.40 10.68
C PRO A 361 47.76 35.00 12.14
N VAL A 362 46.76 34.33 12.70
CA VAL A 362 46.75 34.02 14.11
C VAL A 362 47.50 32.71 14.32
N MET A 363 48.60 32.80 15.07
CA MET A 363 49.31 31.63 15.56
C MET A 363 48.74 31.25 16.92
N PHE A 364 48.23 30.03 17.04
CA PHE A 364 47.78 29.47 18.32
C PHE A 364 48.56 28.18 18.59
N ARG A 365 49.29 28.15 19.71
CA ARG A 365 50.15 27.00 20.09
C ARG A 365 51.05 26.50 18.95
N HIS A 366 51.76 27.43 18.30
CA HIS A 366 52.67 27.17 17.18
C HIS A 366 52.03 26.61 15.90
N LYS A 367 50.69 26.70 15.76
CA LYS A 367 49.97 26.33 14.55
C LYS A 367 49.26 27.54 13.94
N PHE A 368 49.29 27.63 12.62
CA PHE A 368 48.47 28.58 11.88
C PHE A 368 47.01 28.20 11.99
N VAL A 369 46.20 29.14 12.44
CA VAL A 369 44.75 29.00 12.55
C VAL A 369 44.08 30.19 11.87
N ASN A 370 42.84 29.99 11.43
CA ASN A 370 42.13 31.02 10.68
C ASN A 370 41.62 32.14 11.61
N THR A 371 41.26 31.80 12.85
CA THR A 371 40.78 32.77 13.83
C THR A 371 40.97 32.25 15.25
N VAL A 372 41.17 33.17 16.20
CA VAL A 372 41.08 32.90 17.64
C VAL A 372 40.17 33.97 18.24
N TYR A 373 39.13 33.52 18.93
CA TYR A 373 38.15 34.39 19.57
C TYR A 373 38.00 33.99 21.03
N LYS A 374 38.05 34.97 21.94
CA LYS A 374 37.80 34.73 23.37
C LYS A 374 36.42 35.28 23.71
N ASP A 375 35.54 34.41 24.18
CA ASP A 375 34.18 34.81 24.57
C ASP A 375 34.15 35.43 25.98
N SER A 376 32.99 35.98 26.33
CA SER A 376 32.73 36.62 27.62
C SER A 376 32.84 35.68 28.83
N ARG A 377 32.69 34.36 28.61
CA ARG A 377 32.88 33.31 29.63
C ARG A 377 34.35 32.99 29.86
N GLY A 378 35.24 33.55 29.04
CA GLY A 378 36.67 33.30 29.07
C GLY A 378 37.11 32.07 28.27
N TRP A 379 36.20 31.42 27.54
CA TRP A 379 36.52 30.29 26.67
C TRP A 379 37.20 30.78 25.39
N THR A 380 38.14 29.99 24.89
CA THR A 380 38.88 30.30 23.67
C THR A 380 38.40 29.40 22.54
N TRP A 381 37.86 30.05 21.52
CA TRP A 381 37.36 29.45 20.29
C TRP A 381 38.42 29.61 19.20
N VAL A 382 38.85 28.50 18.60
CA VAL A 382 39.90 28.49 17.58
C VAL A 382 39.34 27.88 16.31
N GLY A 383 39.24 28.70 15.26
CA GLY A 383 38.76 28.27 13.95
C GLY A 383 39.89 27.71 13.10
N THR A 384 39.70 26.49 12.59
CA THR A 384 40.69 25.79 11.76
C THR A 384 40.07 25.32 10.44
N SER A 385 40.88 24.74 9.55
CA SER A 385 40.40 24.09 8.33
C SER A 385 39.69 22.75 8.59
N GLN A 386 39.80 22.19 9.80
CA GLN A 386 39.28 20.87 10.16
C GLN A 386 38.10 20.93 11.14
N GLY A 387 37.74 22.11 11.62
CA GLY A 387 36.64 22.33 12.54
C GLY A 387 36.89 23.49 13.50
N LEU A 388 35.92 23.70 14.39
CA LEU A 388 35.98 24.67 15.47
C LEU A 388 36.48 23.98 16.75
N GLN A 389 37.57 24.47 17.31
CA GLN A 389 38.13 23.96 18.56
C GLN A 389 37.72 24.87 19.72
N LEU A 390 37.20 24.27 20.79
CA LEU A 390 36.83 24.94 22.04
C LEU A 390 37.79 24.53 23.15
N TYR A 391 38.45 25.54 23.73
CA TYR A 391 39.26 25.42 24.95
C TYR A 391 38.53 26.16 26.08
N ARG A 392 38.07 25.44 27.11
CA ARG A 392 37.39 26.06 28.26
C ARG A 392 38.39 26.72 29.19
N LYS A 393 39.59 26.16 29.29
CA LYS A 393 40.75 26.76 29.94
C LYS A 393 41.92 26.78 28.95
N LEU A 394 42.71 27.84 28.99
CA LEU A 394 43.94 27.92 28.17
C LEU A 394 44.95 26.81 28.48
N THR A 395 44.83 26.16 29.64
CA THR A 395 45.63 25.00 30.06
C THR A 395 45.14 23.66 29.49
N ASP A 396 43.97 23.61 28.86
CA ASP A 396 43.40 22.35 28.36
C ASP A 396 44.33 21.76 27.29
N MET A 397 44.82 20.54 27.49
CA MET A 397 45.73 19.88 26.53
C MET A 397 44.98 19.46 25.25
N LEU A 398 43.72 19.08 25.37
CA LEU A 398 42.86 18.64 24.27
C LEU A 398 41.61 19.52 24.18
N PRO A 399 41.34 20.16 23.02
CA PRO A 399 40.09 20.89 22.82
C PRO A 399 38.91 19.96 22.58
N GLN A 400 37.71 20.45 22.86
CA GLN A 400 36.51 19.92 22.24
C GLN A 400 36.49 20.36 20.77
N VAL A 401 36.41 19.42 19.83
CA VAL A 401 36.36 19.71 18.40
C VAL A 401 34.93 19.58 17.90
N ILE A 402 34.43 20.61 17.26
CA ILE A 402 33.09 20.69 16.67
C ILE A 402 33.27 20.74 15.16
N THR A 403 32.59 19.84 14.47
CA THR A 403 32.73 19.60 13.04
C THR A 403 31.37 19.54 12.37
N LYS A 404 31.35 19.24 11.07
CA LYS A 404 30.13 18.93 10.32
C LYS A 404 29.33 17.77 10.92
N LYS A 405 29.99 16.81 11.58
CA LYS A 405 29.32 15.69 12.28
C LYS A 405 28.56 16.14 13.53
N ASP A 406 28.88 17.32 14.04
CA ASP A 406 28.24 17.90 15.22
C ASP A 406 27.14 18.92 14.85
N GLY A 407 27.06 19.31 13.56
CA GLY A 407 26.02 20.19 13.03
C GLY A 407 26.52 21.44 12.31
N LEU A 408 27.84 21.68 12.24
CA LEU A 408 28.38 22.80 11.46
C LEU A 408 28.09 22.63 9.96
N LEU A 409 27.90 23.74 9.24
CA LEU A 409 27.71 23.70 7.79
C LEU A 409 28.97 23.25 7.03
N ASN A 410 30.15 23.64 7.51
CA ASN A 410 31.44 23.28 6.93
C ASN A 410 32.51 23.19 8.03
N ASN A 411 33.56 22.40 7.79
CA ASN A 411 34.69 22.24 8.71
C ASN A 411 35.69 23.40 8.61
N VAL A 412 35.74 24.11 7.49
CA VAL A 412 36.63 25.26 7.31
C VAL A 412 35.99 26.48 7.96
N ILE A 413 36.58 26.91 9.07
CA ILE A 413 36.11 28.03 9.89
C ILE A 413 36.92 29.28 9.54
N HIS A 414 36.25 30.37 9.19
CA HIS A 414 36.91 31.64 8.84
C HIS A 414 36.94 32.60 10.03
N SER A 415 35.79 32.84 10.66
CA SER A 415 35.68 33.80 11.76
C SER A 415 34.65 33.33 12.80
N VAL A 416 34.80 33.82 14.04
CA VAL A 416 33.94 33.48 15.18
C VAL A 416 33.62 34.75 15.94
N VAL A 417 32.37 34.90 16.39
CA VAL A 417 31.93 36.04 17.19
C VAL A 417 30.81 35.63 18.15
N GLU A 418 30.78 36.22 19.34
CA GLU A 418 29.71 36.03 20.32
C GLU A 418 28.63 37.12 20.17
N ASP A 419 27.36 36.74 20.29
CA ASP A 419 26.25 37.69 20.37
C ASP A 419 25.96 38.17 21.80
N LYS A 420 25.04 39.13 21.94
CA LYS A 420 24.64 39.65 23.26
C LYS A 420 23.89 38.64 24.13
N GLN A 421 23.49 37.49 23.60
CA GLN A 421 22.85 36.38 24.31
C GLN A 421 23.83 35.25 24.62
N HIS A 422 25.13 35.45 24.41
CA HIS A 422 26.21 34.47 24.63
C HIS A 422 26.16 33.24 23.70
N ASN A 423 25.43 33.32 22.59
CA ASN A 423 25.54 32.33 21.51
C ASN A 423 26.77 32.63 20.66
N ILE A 424 27.31 31.59 20.04
CA ILE A 424 28.52 31.70 19.22
C ILE A 424 28.15 31.56 17.75
N TRP A 425 28.49 32.57 16.97
CA TRP A 425 28.28 32.63 15.53
C TRP A 425 29.60 32.37 14.81
N VAL A 426 29.56 31.46 13.84
CA VAL A 426 30.72 30.88 13.20
C VAL A 426 30.57 31.01 11.69
N ALA A 427 31.42 31.81 11.06
CA ALA A 427 31.48 31.90 9.62
C ALA A 427 32.31 30.75 9.06
N THR A 428 31.75 30.04 8.09
CA THR A 428 32.35 28.86 7.46
C THR A 428 32.37 29.02 5.94
N SER A 429 33.11 28.19 5.22
CA SER A 429 33.14 28.28 3.74
C SER A 429 31.81 27.93 3.05
N TYR A 430 30.75 27.53 3.78
CA TYR A 430 29.42 27.23 3.23
C TYR A 430 28.29 28.05 3.88
N GLY A 431 28.63 29.14 4.57
CA GLY A 431 27.67 29.97 5.29
C GLY A 431 27.98 30.08 6.78
N ILE A 432 26.98 30.41 7.59
CA ILE A 432 27.15 30.73 9.01
C ILE A 432 26.48 29.67 9.88
N SER A 433 27.13 29.26 10.96
CA SER A 433 26.55 28.37 11.98
C SER A 433 26.41 29.11 13.31
N CYS A 434 25.24 29.04 13.94
CA CYS A 434 24.96 29.57 15.27
C CYS A 434 24.89 28.41 16.27
N LEU A 435 25.76 28.44 17.27
CA LEU A 435 25.81 27.49 18.37
C LEU A 435 25.03 28.08 19.55
N THR A 436 23.94 27.42 19.93
CA THR A 436 23.14 27.79 21.09
C THR A 436 23.55 26.96 22.30
N PHE A 437 23.39 27.53 23.50
CA PHE A 437 23.86 26.90 24.74
C PHE A 437 22.72 26.70 25.75
N LYS A 438 22.85 25.65 26.55
CA LYS A 438 22.05 25.42 27.76
C LYS A 438 23.03 25.17 28.92
N GLY A 439 23.25 26.18 29.73
CA GLY A 439 24.39 26.21 30.65
C GLY A 439 25.70 26.12 29.87
N ASP A 440 26.57 25.19 30.25
CA ASP A 440 27.88 25.03 29.60
C ASP A 440 27.90 24.07 28.40
N LYS A 441 26.75 23.52 28.00
CA LYS A 441 26.68 22.55 26.89
C LYS A 441 26.03 23.17 25.67
N ILE A 442 26.56 22.82 24.49
CA ILE A 442 25.91 23.15 23.23
C ILE A 442 24.58 22.41 23.19
N ARG A 443 23.49 23.17 22.99
CA ARG A 443 22.13 22.65 22.93
C ARG A 443 21.80 22.17 21.52
N TYR A 444 22.02 23.03 20.53
CA TYR A 444 21.91 22.70 19.10
C TYR A 444 22.66 23.72 18.24
N ILE A 445 22.90 23.36 16.97
CA ILE A 445 23.58 24.19 15.97
C ILE A 445 22.60 24.50 14.83
N ILE A 446 22.48 25.78 14.47
CA ILE A 446 21.66 26.26 13.35
C ILE A 446 22.57 26.76 12.24
N GLY A 447 22.46 26.19 11.06
CA GLY A 447 23.12 26.71 9.86
C GLY A 447 22.30 27.78 9.14
N TYR A 448 22.98 28.67 8.44
CA TYR A 448 22.40 29.59 7.48
C TYR A 448 23.32 29.59 6.26
N ASN A 449 22.75 29.44 5.07
CA ASN A 449 23.53 29.37 3.83
C ASN A 449 22.96 30.30 2.76
N HIS A 450 23.52 30.25 1.56
CA HIS A 450 23.12 31.12 0.45
C HIS A 450 21.63 31.05 0.10
N ASN A 451 20.92 29.97 0.42
CA ASN A 451 19.47 29.88 0.22
C ASN A 451 18.69 30.86 1.11
N GLU A 452 19.35 31.51 2.07
CA GLU A 452 18.79 32.45 3.04
C GLU A 452 19.39 33.85 2.91
N ASN A 453 19.72 34.25 1.68
CA ASN A 453 20.30 35.58 1.39
C ASN A 453 21.69 35.77 2.01
N LEU A 454 22.49 34.70 2.05
CA LEU A 454 23.89 34.80 2.43
C LEU A 454 24.78 34.78 1.18
N PRO A 455 25.94 35.46 1.23
CA PRO A 455 26.89 35.42 0.14
C PRO A 455 27.40 34.00 -0.12
N ARG A 456 27.60 33.64 -1.40
CA ARG A 456 28.18 32.33 -1.81
C ARG A 456 29.69 32.27 -1.69
N GLU A 457 30.32 33.43 -1.68
CA GLU A 457 31.75 33.63 -1.52
C GLU A 457 32.25 33.22 -0.13
N SER A 458 33.57 33.08 -0.02
CA SER A 458 34.20 32.75 1.24
C SER A 458 34.21 33.95 2.19
N PHE A 459 34.04 33.67 3.48
CA PHE A 459 34.26 34.66 4.52
C PHE A 459 35.75 34.92 4.71
N VAL A 460 36.09 36.13 5.16
CA VAL A 460 37.48 36.52 5.43
C VAL A 460 37.89 36.05 6.83
N ASN A 461 39.07 35.47 6.92
CA ASN A 461 39.62 34.94 8.18
C ASN A 461 39.69 36.04 9.25
N GLY A 462 39.16 35.75 10.45
CA GLY A 462 39.21 36.66 11.60
C GLY A 462 38.34 37.92 11.50
N LYS A 463 37.66 38.17 10.38
CA LYS A 463 36.85 39.38 10.16
C LYS A 463 35.40 39.18 10.59
N ALA A 464 35.18 39.17 11.90
CA ALA A 464 33.86 39.22 12.48
C ALA A 464 33.86 40.04 13.78
N MET A 465 32.81 40.81 14.03
CA MET A 465 32.67 41.60 15.24
C MET A 465 31.22 41.78 15.67
N CYS A 466 31.02 42.02 16.97
CA CYS A 466 29.73 42.41 17.54
C CYS A 466 29.79 43.90 17.90
N LEU A 467 28.86 44.67 17.35
CA LEU A 467 28.72 46.10 17.61
C LEU A 467 28.05 46.36 18.98
N SER A 468 28.17 47.59 19.47
CA SER A 468 27.59 48.00 20.75
C SER A 468 26.07 47.85 20.80
N ASN A 469 25.39 48.08 19.67
CA ASN A 469 23.94 47.92 19.49
C ASN A 469 23.48 46.44 19.40
N GLY A 470 24.42 45.47 19.38
CA GLY A 470 24.14 44.05 19.29
C GLY A 470 24.08 43.48 17.87
N GLU A 471 24.30 44.30 16.84
CA GLU A 471 24.48 43.80 15.47
C GLU A 471 25.78 43.03 15.33
N LEU A 472 25.74 41.94 14.58
CA LEU A 472 26.91 41.18 14.16
C LEU A 472 27.29 41.60 12.75
N VAL A 473 28.59 41.74 12.54
CA VAL A 473 29.21 42.12 11.27
C VAL A 473 30.19 41.03 10.90
N MET A 474 30.09 40.51 9.68
CA MET A 474 31.00 39.51 9.13
C MET A 474 31.40 39.92 7.72
N GLN A 475 32.69 39.85 7.41
CA GLN A 475 33.19 40.18 6.08
C GLN A 475 33.32 38.93 5.21
N SER A 476 32.81 39.02 3.99
CA SER A 476 33.14 38.13 2.89
C SER A 476 34.02 38.85 1.86
N LEU A 477 34.45 38.16 0.81
CA LEU A 477 35.39 38.71 -0.18
C LEU A 477 34.87 40.01 -0.82
N ASP A 478 33.65 39.98 -1.33
CA ASP A 478 33.04 41.07 -2.09
C ASP A 478 31.97 41.84 -1.30
N HIS A 479 31.61 41.40 -0.09
CA HIS A 479 30.54 42.03 0.70
C HIS A 479 30.80 42.08 2.21
N ILE A 480 30.02 42.94 2.88
CA ILE A 480 29.87 42.91 4.34
C ILE A 480 28.45 42.47 4.69
N LEU A 481 28.37 41.43 5.50
CA LEU A 481 27.13 40.94 6.07
C LEU A 481 26.88 41.58 7.44
N VAL A 482 25.67 42.12 7.62
CA VAL A 482 25.19 42.67 8.89
C VAL A 482 23.84 42.05 9.25
N PHE A 483 23.69 41.66 10.52
CA PHE A 483 22.42 41.16 11.05
C PHE A 483 22.34 41.31 12.56
N ASN A 484 21.13 41.35 13.12
CA ASN A 484 20.91 41.35 14.56
C ASN A 484 20.32 40.00 15.02
N PRO A 485 21.02 39.22 15.87
CA PRO A 485 20.50 37.98 16.44
C PRO A 485 19.25 38.14 17.30
N LYS A 486 19.07 39.33 17.90
CA LYS A 486 17.95 39.60 18.81
C LYS A 486 16.62 39.56 18.05
N GLY A 487 15.71 38.70 18.49
CA GLY A 487 14.39 38.53 17.88
C GLY A 487 14.35 37.49 16.74
N MET A 488 15.46 36.84 16.43
CA MET A 488 15.48 35.72 15.48
C MET A 488 14.74 34.51 16.07
N LYS A 489 13.56 34.21 15.53
CA LYS A 489 12.76 33.02 15.90
C LYS A 489 13.52 31.71 15.77
N THR A 490 14.43 31.64 14.79
CA THR A 490 15.30 30.49 14.57
C THR A 490 16.20 30.25 15.76
N VAL A 491 16.76 31.31 16.36
CA VAL A 491 17.67 31.22 17.52
C VAL A 491 16.89 30.86 18.79
N SER A 492 15.71 31.46 19.01
CA SER A 492 14.86 31.12 20.16
C SER A 492 14.24 29.71 20.07
N GLY A 493 14.15 29.13 18.87
CA GLY A 493 13.49 27.85 18.65
C GLY A 493 11.97 27.94 18.73
N GLU A 494 11.41 29.13 18.50
CA GLU A 494 9.97 29.40 18.55
C GLU A 494 9.42 29.57 17.13
N PHE A 495 9.12 28.43 16.51
CA PHE A 495 8.46 28.39 15.22
C PHE A 495 6.93 28.42 15.41
N PRO A 496 6.19 29.23 14.64
CA PRO A 496 4.73 29.31 14.75
C PRO A 496 4.00 28.17 14.02
N PHE A 497 4.75 27.24 13.44
CA PHE A 497 4.23 26.06 12.77
C PHE A 497 4.88 24.81 13.35
N LYS A 498 4.18 23.68 13.21
CA LYS A 498 4.62 22.36 13.64
C LYS A 498 4.89 21.47 12.43
N LEU A 499 5.79 20.51 12.58
CA LEU A 499 6.11 19.54 11.52
C LEU A 499 5.39 18.21 11.77
N TYR A 500 4.68 17.72 10.76
CA TYR A 500 3.97 16.45 10.81
C TYR A 500 4.63 15.50 9.80
N PRO A 501 5.45 14.54 10.25
CA PRO A 501 6.08 13.62 9.32
C PRO A 501 5.04 12.74 8.63
N LYS A 502 5.33 12.39 7.37
CA LYS A 502 4.52 11.51 6.52
C LYS A 502 5.42 10.48 5.86
N LEU A 503 4.93 9.26 5.76
CA LEU A 503 5.56 8.23 4.95
C LEU A 503 5.34 8.58 3.48
N ILE A 504 6.42 8.64 2.71
CA ILE A 504 6.40 9.03 1.30
C ILE A 504 6.88 7.92 0.38
N ARG A 505 7.59 6.92 0.92
CA ARG A 505 8.09 5.79 0.15
C ARG A 505 8.30 4.57 1.02
N LEU A 506 7.92 3.42 0.47
CA LEU A 506 8.11 2.10 1.04
C LEU A 506 9.01 1.29 0.10
N GLN A 507 10.04 0.67 0.68
CA GLN A 507 10.84 -0.32 -0.04
C GLN A 507 10.77 -1.67 0.68
N VAL A 508 10.62 -2.75 -0.08
CA VAL A 508 10.62 -4.13 0.42
C VAL A 508 11.69 -4.91 -0.34
N ASN A 509 12.61 -5.53 0.40
CA ASN A 509 13.78 -6.24 -0.12
C ASN A 509 14.58 -5.43 -1.16
N GLY A 510 14.62 -4.10 -0.99
CA GLY A 510 15.33 -3.16 -1.86
C GLY A 510 14.54 -2.63 -3.06
N ASN A 511 13.32 -3.13 -3.32
CA ASN A 511 12.46 -2.66 -4.40
C ASN A 511 11.44 -1.64 -3.88
N GLU A 512 11.19 -0.58 -4.64
CA GLU A 512 10.12 0.39 -4.36
C GLU A 512 8.76 -0.25 -4.64
N ILE A 513 7.79 -0.04 -3.75
CA ILE A 513 6.46 -0.62 -3.84
C ILE A 513 5.46 0.48 -4.14
N ASP A 514 4.83 0.40 -5.31
CA ASP A 514 3.77 1.31 -5.73
C ASP A 514 2.37 0.74 -5.43
N THR A 515 1.39 1.63 -5.29
CA THR A 515 -0.02 1.27 -5.04
C THR A 515 -0.55 0.33 -6.12
N GLY A 516 -1.19 -0.78 -5.74
CA GLY A 516 -1.80 -1.74 -6.66
C GLY A 516 -0.81 -2.55 -7.51
N GLN A 517 0.50 -2.42 -7.28
CA GLN A 517 1.52 -3.25 -7.93
C GLN A 517 1.60 -4.63 -7.26
N GLU A 518 1.62 -5.69 -8.06
CA GLU A 518 1.88 -7.05 -7.59
C GLU A 518 3.38 -7.25 -7.38
N TYR A 519 3.77 -7.71 -6.19
CA TYR A 519 5.16 -7.98 -5.81
C TYR A 519 5.23 -9.35 -5.13
N GLU A 520 6.02 -10.27 -5.71
CA GLU A 520 6.12 -11.67 -5.27
C GLU A 520 4.76 -12.40 -5.15
N GLY A 521 3.77 -12.03 -5.97
CA GLY A 521 2.44 -12.64 -5.99
C GLY A 521 1.40 -11.98 -5.08
N ASP A 522 1.80 -10.93 -4.33
CA ASP A 522 0.93 -10.21 -3.41
C ASP A 522 0.88 -8.71 -3.74
N VAL A 523 -0.29 -8.10 -3.53
CA VAL A 523 -0.44 -6.63 -3.57
C VAL A 523 -0.23 -6.11 -2.15
N ILE A 524 0.95 -5.54 -1.89
CA ILE A 524 1.33 -5.05 -0.55
C ILE A 524 0.59 -3.76 -0.19
N LEU A 525 0.40 -2.87 -1.16
CA LEU A 525 -0.30 -1.59 -0.99
C LEU A 525 -1.56 -1.60 -1.87
N ASP A 526 -2.73 -1.64 -1.25
CA ASP A 526 -4.02 -1.47 -1.94
C ASP A 526 -4.40 0.01 -2.10
N LYS A 527 -3.86 0.86 -1.21
CA LYS A 527 -4.07 2.31 -1.17
C LYS A 527 -2.74 3.07 -1.17
N ALA A 528 -2.78 4.35 -1.53
CA ALA A 528 -1.64 5.23 -1.49
C ALA A 528 -1.04 5.32 -0.08
N LEU A 529 0.28 5.48 0.01
CA LEU A 529 1.02 5.54 1.27
C LEU A 529 0.53 6.63 2.23
N SER A 530 -0.04 7.70 1.68
CA SER A 530 -0.64 8.81 2.44
C SER A 530 -1.87 8.38 3.26
N TRP A 531 -2.54 7.29 2.87
CA TRP A 531 -3.74 6.71 3.49
C TRP A 531 -3.49 5.39 4.22
N THR A 532 -2.32 4.80 4.06
CA THR A 532 -1.96 3.51 4.66
C THR A 532 -1.32 3.72 6.02
N GLU A 533 -1.89 3.12 7.06
CA GLU A 533 -1.36 3.16 8.44
C GLU A 533 -0.66 1.86 8.85
N GLU A 534 -0.96 0.76 8.15
CA GLU A 534 -0.37 -0.55 8.39
C GLU A 534 -0.07 -1.29 7.10
N ILE A 535 0.99 -2.10 7.12
CA ILE A 535 1.30 -3.05 6.06
C ILE A 535 1.46 -4.46 6.61
N ASN A 536 1.05 -5.43 5.80
CA ASN A 536 1.21 -6.85 6.05
C ASN A 536 2.21 -7.40 5.05
N LEU A 537 3.30 -7.97 5.57
CA LEU A 537 4.38 -8.55 4.77
C LEU A 537 4.53 -10.03 5.08
N ASN A 538 4.91 -10.81 4.08
CA ASN A 538 5.24 -12.22 4.26
C ASN A 538 6.58 -12.41 4.97
N TYR A 539 6.82 -13.61 5.50
CA TYR A 539 8.08 -13.94 6.20
C TYR A 539 9.33 -13.82 5.30
N THR A 540 9.18 -13.85 3.97
CA THR A 540 10.26 -13.63 2.98
C THR A 540 10.53 -12.15 2.72
N GLN A 541 9.57 -11.29 3.02
CA GLN A 541 9.58 -9.84 2.83
C GLN A 541 10.02 -9.13 4.13
N ASN A 542 11.04 -9.67 4.78
CA ASN A 542 11.42 -9.27 6.15
C ASN A 542 12.43 -8.12 6.23
N SER A 543 12.81 -7.54 5.09
CA SER A 543 13.72 -6.39 5.04
C SER A 543 13.01 -5.23 4.35
N THR A 544 12.68 -4.19 5.11
CA THR A 544 11.93 -3.03 4.61
C THR A 544 12.61 -1.72 4.96
N THR A 545 12.51 -0.72 4.10
CA THR A 545 12.98 0.64 4.36
C THR A 545 11.81 1.60 4.23
N LEU A 546 11.54 2.33 5.30
CA LEU A 546 10.49 3.35 5.37
C LEU A 546 11.13 4.73 5.22
N VAL A 547 10.63 5.55 4.28
CA VAL A 547 11.18 6.88 4.04
C VAL A 547 10.13 7.93 4.36
N PHE A 548 10.49 8.84 5.28
CA PHE A 548 9.61 9.87 5.80
C PHE A 548 10.06 11.27 5.38
N SER A 549 9.08 12.14 5.09
CA SER A 549 9.29 13.58 4.95
C SER A 549 8.54 14.31 6.07
N ALA A 550 9.19 15.28 6.71
CA ALA A 550 8.57 16.20 7.66
C ALA A 550 7.77 17.33 7.00
N LEU A 551 7.70 17.37 5.66
CA LEU A 551 7.10 18.46 4.88
C LEU A 551 7.72 19.82 5.20
N ASN A 552 8.99 19.89 5.64
CA ASN A 552 9.64 21.13 6.06
C ASN A 552 10.12 21.96 4.86
N TYR A 553 9.22 22.79 4.31
CA TYR A 553 9.49 23.70 3.18
C TYR A 553 10.47 24.82 3.53
N PHE A 554 10.50 25.28 4.79
CA PHE A 554 11.36 26.37 5.21
C PHE A 554 12.84 25.97 5.23
N ARG A 555 13.17 24.93 5.99
CA ARG A 555 14.56 24.47 6.20
C ARG A 555 14.69 22.95 6.22
N PRO A 556 14.51 22.31 5.06
CA PRO A 556 14.44 20.85 4.97
C PRO A 556 15.66 20.14 5.58
N GLN A 557 16.87 20.68 5.35
CA GLN A 557 18.14 20.13 5.85
C GLN A 557 18.36 20.25 7.37
N GLN A 558 17.53 21.02 8.07
CA GLN A 558 17.59 21.22 9.53
C GLN A 558 16.42 20.56 10.25
N THR A 559 15.80 19.58 9.60
CA THR A 559 14.79 18.73 10.23
C THR A 559 15.48 17.73 11.16
N CYS A 560 14.98 17.67 12.38
CA CYS A 560 15.31 16.66 13.38
C CYS A 560 14.17 15.66 13.45
N TYR A 561 14.49 14.38 13.56
CA TYR A 561 13.51 13.32 13.77
C TYR A 561 13.76 12.66 15.12
N ARG A 562 12.71 12.28 15.84
CA ARG A 562 12.82 11.29 16.91
C ARG A 562 11.99 10.08 16.52
N VAL A 563 12.57 8.90 16.72
CA VAL A 563 11.92 7.64 16.36
C VAL A 563 12.11 6.62 17.48
N ARG A 564 11.10 5.79 17.67
CA ARG A 564 11.21 4.51 18.36
C ARG A 564 10.41 3.46 17.59
N VAL A 565 10.84 2.22 17.65
CA VAL A 565 10.19 1.09 16.97
C VAL A 565 9.86 0.04 18.02
N LYS A 566 8.60 0.00 18.47
CA LYS A 566 8.17 -0.95 19.49
C LYS A 566 8.39 -2.38 18.99
N GLY A 567 9.06 -3.20 19.81
CA GLY A 567 9.43 -4.58 19.47
C GLY A 567 10.81 -4.74 18.84
N LEU A 568 11.55 -3.65 18.61
CA LEU A 568 12.94 -3.67 18.14
C LEU A 568 13.83 -2.66 18.90
N MET A 569 13.35 -1.43 19.04
CA MET A 569 14.03 -0.29 19.66
C MET A 569 13.00 0.55 20.42
N ASP A 570 12.74 0.19 21.68
CA ASP A 570 11.65 0.77 22.46
C ASP A 570 11.94 2.20 22.98
N ASP A 571 13.22 2.56 23.10
CA ASP A 571 13.66 3.89 23.52
C ASP A 571 13.60 4.92 22.38
N TRP A 572 13.39 6.18 22.73
CA TRP A 572 13.41 7.28 21.77
C TRP A 572 14.84 7.64 21.37
N HIS A 573 15.11 7.60 20.07
CA HIS A 573 16.37 8.06 19.48
C HIS A 573 16.16 9.32 18.66
N VAL A 574 17.00 10.33 18.89
CA VAL A 574 16.96 11.62 18.18
C VAL A 574 18.03 11.66 17.10
N TYR A 575 17.59 11.84 15.86
CA TYR A 575 18.42 11.96 14.68
C TYR A 575 18.34 13.37 14.10
N THR A 576 19.51 13.96 13.89
CA THR A 576 19.75 15.15 13.09
C THR A 576 20.63 14.74 11.92
N ARG A 577 20.65 15.52 10.84
CA ARG A 577 21.52 15.22 9.69
C ARG A 577 23.00 15.00 10.07
N ALA A 578 23.45 15.64 11.16
CA ALA A 578 24.82 15.56 11.62
C ALA A 578 25.15 14.21 12.28
N ASN A 579 24.24 13.67 13.10
CA ASN A 579 24.46 12.45 13.88
C ASN A 579 23.79 11.19 13.29
N SER A 580 23.01 11.32 12.21
CA SER A 580 22.16 10.24 11.69
C SER A 580 22.91 9.17 10.90
N ALA A 581 24.23 9.27 10.73
CA ALA A 581 25.04 8.32 9.95
C ALA A 581 24.45 8.02 8.54
N GLY A 582 23.82 9.01 7.90
CA GLY A 582 23.20 8.86 6.58
C GLY A 582 21.71 8.48 6.58
N LEU A 583 21.09 8.19 7.73
CA LEU A 583 19.64 7.96 7.82
C LEU A 583 18.83 9.20 7.40
N ILE A 584 19.34 10.41 7.62
CA ILE A 584 18.79 11.64 7.06
C ILE A 584 19.64 12.04 5.87
N ASP A 585 19.02 12.10 4.69
CA ASP A 585 19.75 12.36 3.45
C ASP A 585 20.06 13.85 3.20
N ALA A 586 20.60 14.15 2.02
CA ALA A 586 20.99 15.50 1.65
C ALA A 586 19.81 16.48 1.48
N ARG A 587 18.60 15.94 1.27
CA ARG A 587 17.36 16.70 1.15
C ARG A 587 16.73 16.89 2.53
N GLY A 588 16.88 15.94 3.45
CA GLY A 588 16.29 16.00 4.80
C GLY A 588 15.18 14.97 5.01
N MET A 589 15.09 13.97 4.13
CA MET A 589 14.20 12.82 4.27
C MET A 589 14.84 11.81 5.23
N PHE A 590 14.02 11.20 6.09
CA PHE A 590 14.46 10.20 7.06
C PHE A 590 14.21 8.79 6.53
N HIS A 591 15.26 8.04 6.30
CA HIS A 591 15.27 6.65 5.86
C HIS A 591 15.44 5.76 7.09
N LEU A 592 14.44 4.93 7.39
CA LEU A 592 14.45 3.97 8.49
C LEU A 592 14.55 2.54 7.91
N PRO A 593 15.77 1.98 7.79
CA PRO A 593 15.95 0.60 7.37
C PRO A 593 15.65 -0.36 8.53
N LEU A 594 14.73 -1.29 8.31
CA LEU A 594 14.36 -2.38 9.20
C LEU A 594 14.74 -3.70 8.53
N MET A 595 15.89 -4.25 8.90
CA MET A 595 16.49 -5.40 8.23
C MET A 595 16.23 -6.69 9.00
N SER A 596 15.93 -7.78 8.27
CA SER A 596 15.79 -9.14 8.84
C SER A 596 14.85 -9.22 10.04
N LEU A 597 13.68 -8.59 9.94
CA LEU A 597 12.66 -8.62 10.97
C LEU A 597 12.16 -10.05 11.22
N SER A 598 12.01 -10.41 12.49
CA SER A 598 11.34 -11.67 12.86
C SER A 598 9.82 -11.54 12.68
N PRO A 599 9.07 -12.64 12.47
CA PRO A 599 7.61 -12.62 12.48
C PRO A 599 7.07 -11.95 13.75
N GLY A 600 6.13 -11.02 13.58
CA GLY A 600 5.67 -10.16 14.67
C GLY A 600 5.07 -8.85 14.17
N THR A 601 4.62 -8.02 15.11
CA THR A 601 4.09 -6.68 14.83
C THR A 601 5.02 -5.62 15.40
N TYR A 602 5.43 -4.68 14.56
CA TYR A 602 6.31 -3.58 14.91
C TYR A 602 5.57 -2.26 14.72
N THR A 603 5.55 -1.43 15.76
CA THR A 603 4.94 -0.10 15.68
C THR A 603 6.02 0.96 15.66
N ILE A 604 6.15 1.66 14.53
CA ILE A 604 7.01 2.82 14.38
C ILE A 604 6.28 4.03 14.94
N GLU A 605 6.91 4.73 15.88
CA GLU A 605 6.48 6.03 16.34
C GLU A 605 7.52 7.08 15.93
N LEU A 606 7.09 8.11 15.20
CA LEU A 606 7.97 9.10 14.61
C LEU A 606 7.46 10.52 14.85
N GLN A 607 8.37 11.44 15.16
CA GLN A 607 8.09 12.88 15.20
C GLN A 607 9.18 13.66 14.49
N ALA A 608 8.80 14.84 13.98
CA ALA A 608 9.71 15.78 13.38
C ALA A 608 9.67 17.11 14.12
N SER A 609 10.81 17.79 14.16
CA SER A 609 10.96 19.12 14.75
C SER A 609 12.11 19.86 14.07
N MET A 610 12.12 21.18 14.16
CA MET A 610 13.29 21.99 13.80
C MET A 610 14.28 22.13 14.96
N VAL A 611 13.89 21.69 16.17
CA VAL A 611 14.69 21.81 17.38
C VAL A 611 14.78 20.43 18.06
N PRO A 612 15.97 19.87 18.30
CA PRO A 612 16.13 18.47 18.70
C PRO A 612 15.63 18.15 20.12
N ASP A 613 15.38 19.15 20.96
CA ASP A 613 14.90 18.96 22.33
C ASP A 613 13.46 19.46 22.57
N ARG A 614 12.73 19.77 21.49
CA ARG A 614 11.35 20.23 21.53
C ARG A 614 10.49 19.45 20.56
N TRP A 615 9.45 18.80 21.06
CA TRP A 615 8.60 17.86 20.32
C TRP A 615 7.14 18.12 20.63
N ASP A 616 6.52 18.99 19.83
CA ASP A 616 5.22 19.61 20.14
C ASP A 616 4.03 18.95 19.42
N THR A 617 4.28 17.87 18.68
CA THR A 617 3.27 17.12 17.92
C THR A 617 2.96 15.78 18.59
N GLU A 618 1.88 15.13 18.18
CA GLU A 618 1.69 13.72 18.49
C GLU A 618 2.57 12.86 17.57
N PRO A 619 3.07 11.70 18.04
CA PRO A 619 3.80 10.77 17.20
C PRO A 619 2.94 10.26 16.05
N LEU A 620 3.48 10.33 14.83
CA LEU A 620 3.01 9.51 13.72
C LEU A 620 3.18 8.04 14.13
N GLN A 621 2.10 7.27 14.06
CA GLN A 621 2.13 5.83 14.29
C GLN A 621 2.00 5.12 12.94
N TRP A 622 2.84 4.11 12.73
CA TRP A 622 2.81 3.29 11.52
C TRP A 622 3.18 1.85 11.86
N VAL A 623 2.48 0.88 11.30
CA VAL A 623 2.56 -0.53 11.74
C VAL A 623 3.08 -1.44 10.62
N VAL A 624 4.11 -2.23 10.93
CA VAL A 624 4.63 -3.30 10.07
C VAL A 624 4.31 -4.64 10.71
N LYS A 625 3.54 -5.48 10.02
CA LYS A 625 3.23 -6.85 10.44
C LYS A 625 3.98 -7.82 9.54
N ILE A 626 4.82 -8.67 10.13
CA ILE A 626 5.51 -9.77 9.44
C ILE A 626 4.79 -11.08 9.80
N ASN A 627 4.18 -11.72 8.80
CA ASN A 627 3.43 -12.97 8.98
C ASN A 627 4.36 -14.15 9.27
N GLU A 628 3.86 -15.14 10.03
CA GLU A 628 4.57 -16.40 10.21
C GLU A 628 4.55 -17.25 8.93
N PRO A 629 5.58 -18.09 8.69
CA PRO A 629 5.56 -19.04 7.58
C PRO A 629 4.38 -20.02 7.70
N TRP A 630 3.68 -20.28 6.60
CA TRP A 630 2.51 -21.17 6.56
C TRP A 630 2.81 -22.60 7.06
N TRP A 631 4.05 -23.07 6.94
CA TRP A 631 4.48 -24.38 7.44
C TRP A 631 4.64 -24.41 8.97
N ARG A 632 4.79 -23.26 9.64
CA ARG A 632 4.90 -23.20 11.10
C ARG A 632 3.53 -23.16 11.79
N THR A 633 2.49 -22.71 11.09
CA THR A 633 1.15 -22.50 11.66
C THR A 633 0.26 -23.74 11.54
N THR A 634 -0.36 -23.97 10.38
CA THR A 634 -1.34 -25.05 10.14
C THR A 634 -0.94 -25.97 8.99
N GLY A 635 -0.07 -25.50 8.08
CA GLY A 635 0.31 -26.25 6.88
C GLY A 635 1.02 -27.56 7.19
N LEU A 636 2.03 -27.53 8.05
CA LEU A 636 2.75 -28.76 8.43
C LEU A 636 1.83 -29.74 9.16
N PHE A 637 0.99 -29.29 10.08
CA PHE A 637 0.04 -30.17 10.77
C PHE A 637 -1.00 -30.75 9.81
N SER A 638 -1.42 -29.99 8.79
CA SER A 638 -2.35 -30.46 7.76
C SER A 638 -1.69 -31.51 6.85
N ILE A 639 -0.43 -31.30 6.45
CA ILE A 639 0.35 -32.27 5.68
C ILE A 639 0.59 -33.54 6.50
N LEU A 640 0.98 -33.41 7.76
CA LEU A 640 1.16 -34.55 8.67
C LEU A 640 -0.16 -35.30 8.90
N GLY A 641 -1.28 -34.57 9.05
CA GLY A 641 -2.61 -35.14 9.18
C GLY A 641 -3.06 -35.88 7.93
N LEU A 642 -2.83 -35.32 6.74
CA LEU A 642 -3.11 -35.99 5.46
C LEU A 642 -2.24 -37.24 5.30
N LEU A 643 -0.96 -37.17 5.65
CA LEU A 643 -0.04 -38.30 5.60
C LEU A 643 -0.48 -39.42 6.55
N LEU A 644 -0.93 -39.07 7.76
CA LEU A 644 -1.53 -40.02 8.71
C LEU A 644 -2.83 -40.63 8.17
N LEU A 645 -3.68 -39.84 7.52
CA LEU A 645 -4.92 -40.32 6.89
C LEU A 645 -4.64 -41.28 5.73
N VAL A 646 -3.67 -40.96 4.87
CA VAL A 646 -3.23 -41.86 3.80
C VAL A 646 -2.67 -43.16 4.37
N LEU A 647 -1.83 -43.09 5.41
CA LEU A 647 -1.30 -44.28 6.08
C LEU A 647 -2.41 -45.13 6.71
N THR A 648 -3.42 -44.52 7.35
CA THR A 648 -4.54 -45.25 7.93
C THR A 648 -5.45 -45.87 6.86
N VAL A 649 -5.70 -45.19 5.74
CA VAL A 649 -6.43 -45.75 4.59
C VAL A 649 -5.67 -46.93 3.98
N ILE A 650 -4.36 -46.79 3.74
CA ILE A 650 -3.51 -47.88 3.24
C ILE A 650 -3.54 -49.07 4.21
N ASN A 651 -3.39 -48.82 5.51
CA ASN A 651 -3.41 -49.88 6.52
C ASN A 651 -4.78 -50.58 6.57
N THR A 652 -5.87 -49.81 6.51
CA THR A 652 -7.24 -50.35 6.49
C THR A 652 -7.50 -51.16 5.22
N TYR A 653 -7.03 -50.68 4.07
CA TYR A 653 -7.12 -51.39 2.79
C TYR A 653 -6.36 -52.72 2.83
N LEU A 654 -5.11 -52.71 3.32
CA LEU A 654 -4.29 -53.91 3.48
C LEU A 654 -4.96 -54.90 4.45
N PHE A 655 -5.50 -54.41 5.56
CA PHE A 655 -6.24 -55.21 6.52
C PHE A 655 -7.47 -55.87 5.89
N HIS A 656 -8.29 -55.11 5.16
CA HIS A 656 -9.50 -55.61 4.51
C HIS A 656 -9.20 -56.61 3.38
N ARG A 657 -8.17 -56.34 2.58
CA ARG A 657 -7.66 -57.27 1.55
C ARG A 657 -7.23 -58.59 2.18
N ASN A 658 -6.45 -58.53 3.26
CA ASN A 658 -5.98 -59.72 3.99
C ASN A 658 -7.15 -60.49 4.63
N TYR A 659 -8.16 -59.79 5.15
CA TYR A 659 -9.36 -60.41 5.71
C TYR A 659 -10.17 -61.15 4.64
N LYS A 660 -10.40 -60.53 3.47
CA LYS A 660 -11.16 -61.13 2.36
C LYS A 660 -10.49 -62.39 1.81
N LEU A 661 -9.16 -62.39 1.68
CA LEU A 661 -8.38 -63.57 1.25
C LEU A 661 -8.51 -64.75 2.23
N ARG A 662 -8.53 -64.48 3.54
CA ARG A 662 -8.74 -65.52 4.56
C ARG A 662 -10.15 -66.11 4.49
N ALA A 663 -11.17 -65.28 4.28
CA ALA A 663 -12.56 -65.73 4.20
C ALA A 663 -12.86 -66.62 2.97
N GLN A 664 -12.22 -66.36 1.82
CA GLN A 664 -12.41 -67.16 0.61
C GLN A 664 -11.86 -68.59 0.75
N ARG A 665 -10.71 -68.77 1.40
CA ARG A 665 -10.13 -70.10 1.65
C ARG A 665 -11.07 -70.99 2.47
N ASN A 666 -11.64 -70.46 3.55
CA ASN A 666 -12.51 -71.22 4.44
C ASN A 666 -13.84 -71.66 3.78
N ARG A 667 -14.38 -70.89 2.82
CA ARG A 667 -15.60 -71.25 2.08
C ARG A 667 -15.37 -72.40 1.08
N GLY A 668 -14.20 -72.44 0.44
CA GLY A 668 -13.83 -73.52 -0.48
C GLY A 668 -13.77 -74.88 0.22
N GLU A 669 -13.09 -74.94 1.36
CA GLU A 669 -12.95 -76.17 2.15
C GLU A 669 -14.30 -76.74 2.61
N GLN A 670 -15.22 -75.89 3.09
CA GLN A 670 -16.54 -76.37 3.53
C GLN A 670 -17.43 -76.88 2.40
N THR A 671 -17.28 -76.34 1.18
CA THR A 671 -18.06 -76.77 0.02
C THR A 671 -17.70 -78.19 -0.41
N ILE A 672 -16.40 -78.52 -0.39
CA ILE A 672 -15.90 -79.85 -0.72
C ILE A 672 -16.38 -80.87 0.32
N ILE A 673 -16.26 -80.57 1.61
CA ILE A 673 -16.74 -81.43 2.71
C ILE A 673 -18.24 -81.75 2.55
N ARG A 674 -19.07 -80.73 2.29
CA ARG A 674 -20.53 -80.91 2.09
C ARG A 674 -20.84 -81.82 0.90
N ARG A 675 -20.07 -81.71 -0.18
CA ARG A 675 -20.29 -82.51 -1.40
C ARG A 675 -19.85 -83.96 -1.21
N ILE A 676 -18.71 -84.22 -0.55
CA ILE A 676 -18.31 -85.57 -0.12
C ILE A 676 -19.40 -86.21 0.73
N CYS A 677 -19.92 -85.47 1.72
CA CYS A 677 -20.97 -86.00 2.60
C CYS A 677 -22.26 -86.33 1.85
N THR A 678 -22.66 -85.48 0.89
CA THR A 678 -23.84 -85.73 0.06
C THR A 678 -23.67 -86.99 -0.80
N ILE A 679 -22.51 -87.17 -1.45
CA ILE A 679 -22.23 -88.35 -2.26
C ILE A 679 -22.19 -89.61 -1.38
N ALA A 680 -21.49 -89.57 -0.25
CA ALA A 680 -21.38 -90.69 0.68
C ALA A 680 -22.76 -91.15 1.20
N ARG A 681 -23.63 -90.21 1.58
CA ARG A 681 -25.00 -90.54 2.03
C ARG A 681 -25.82 -91.18 0.91
N ARG A 682 -25.78 -90.64 -0.30
CA ARG A 682 -26.48 -91.20 -1.47
C ARG A 682 -26.04 -92.63 -1.80
N LEU A 683 -24.76 -92.95 -1.62
CA LEU A 683 -24.25 -94.32 -1.84
C LEU A 683 -24.74 -95.32 -0.78
N SER A 684 -25.06 -94.87 0.44
CA SER A 684 -25.44 -95.76 1.54
C SER A 684 -26.91 -96.17 1.58
N THR A 685 -27.81 -95.38 0.98
CA THR A 685 -29.23 -95.72 0.81
C THR A 685 -29.39 -96.76 -0.30
N ARG A 686 -29.36 -98.03 0.10
CA ARG A 686 -29.22 -99.25 -0.71
C ARG A 686 -30.36 -99.59 -1.71
N GLY A 687 -31.15 -98.64 -2.24
CA GLY A 687 -32.38 -99.02 -2.96
C GLY A 687 -33.02 -98.11 -4.01
N GLU A 688 -32.55 -96.91 -4.35
CA GLU A 688 -33.32 -96.02 -5.26
C GLU A 688 -32.58 -95.49 -6.50
N ILE A 689 -31.31 -95.84 -6.70
CA ILE A 689 -30.66 -95.56 -7.99
C ILE A 689 -30.79 -96.81 -8.84
N VAL A 690 -31.96 -97.00 -9.44
CA VAL A 690 -32.11 -97.96 -10.54
C VAL A 690 -31.37 -97.37 -11.73
N LEU A 691 -30.44 -98.13 -12.33
CA LEU A 691 -29.65 -97.66 -13.47
C LEU A 691 -30.52 -97.66 -14.73
N GLU A 692 -31.31 -96.61 -14.89
CA GLU A 692 -32.09 -96.30 -16.09
C GLU A 692 -31.21 -95.71 -17.19
N PRO A 693 -31.40 -96.13 -18.47
CA PRO A 693 -30.71 -95.52 -19.58
C PRO A 693 -31.10 -94.04 -19.66
N THR A 694 -30.11 -93.15 -19.79
CA THR A 694 -30.40 -91.71 -19.89
C THR A 694 -31.12 -91.39 -21.20
N SER A 695 -31.86 -90.30 -21.24
CA SER A 695 -32.57 -89.83 -22.45
C SER A 695 -31.64 -89.65 -23.66
N GLU A 696 -30.35 -89.42 -23.40
CA GLU A 696 -29.29 -89.30 -24.42
C GLU A 696 -28.78 -90.67 -24.88
N GLU A 697 -28.63 -91.65 -23.97
CA GLU A 697 -28.31 -93.06 -24.29
C GLU A 697 -29.43 -93.75 -25.10
N MET A 698 -30.69 -93.38 -24.89
CA MET A 698 -31.83 -93.90 -25.66
C MET A 698 -31.92 -93.34 -27.09
N ARG A 699 -31.44 -92.10 -27.34
CA ARG A 699 -31.62 -91.41 -28.64
C ARG A 699 -30.59 -91.75 -29.70
N THR A 700 -29.37 -92.10 -29.32
CA THR A 700 -28.23 -92.21 -30.25
C THR A 700 -27.91 -93.65 -30.65
N GLY A 701 -28.46 -94.67 -29.97
CA GLY A 701 -28.08 -96.07 -30.16
C GLY A 701 -26.63 -96.39 -29.73
N GLU A 702 -25.85 -95.36 -29.42
CA GLU A 702 -24.53 -95.42 -28.84
C GLU A 702 -24.63 -95.13 -27.33
N TYR A 703 -24.49 -96.16 -26.51
CA TYR A 703 -24.22 -96.00 -25.08
C TYR A 703 -22.84 -95.36 -24.84
N ALA A 704 -22.75 -94.04 -24.88
CA ALA A 704 -21.53 -93.30 -24.60
C ALA A 704 -21.12 -93.48 -23.12
N ILE A 705 -19.93 -94.04 -22.86
CA ILE A 705 -19.22 -93.86 -21.59
C ILE A 705 -17.75 -93.62 -21.92
N GLN A 706 -17.31 -92.37 -21.78
CA GLN A 706 -15.89 -92.06 -21.69
C GLN A 706 -15.67 -90.90 -20.70
N GLU A 707 -15.97 -91.15 -19.44
CA GLU A 707 -15.36 -90.43 -18.31
C GLU A 707 -15.04 -91.45 -17.22
N ASP A 708 -13.80 -91.92 -17.19
CA ASP A 708 -13.38 -92.91 -16.22
C ASP A 708 -13.13 -92.24 -14.86
N ILE A 709 -13.80 -92.74 -13.82
CA ILE A 709 -13.59 -92.26 -12.45
C ILE A 709 -12.34 -92.94 -11.89
N ASP A 710 -11.46 -92.15 -11.28
CA ASP A 710 -10.22 -92.65 -10.68
C ASP A 710 -10.50 -93.82 -9.70
N PRO A 711 -9.91 -95.01 -9.92
CA PRO A 711 -10.07 -96.15 -9.03
C PRO A 711 -9.71 -95.85 -7.56
N GLN A 712 -8.76 -94.95 -7.32
CA GLN A 712 -8.36 -94.55 -5.97
C GLN A 712 -9.47 -93.73 -5.28
N PHE A 713 -10.18 -92.89 -6.03
CA PHE A 713 -11.35 -92.16 -5.51
C PHE A 713 -12.48 -93.10 -5.10
N VAL A 714 -12.74 -94.17 -5.87
CA VAL A 714 -13.75 -95.18 -5.52
C VAL A 714 -13.43 -95.83 -4.16
N LYS A 715 -12.18 -96.27 -3.96
CA LYS A 715 -11.75 -96.85 -2.67
C LYS A 715 -11.84 -95.87 -1.50
N VAL A 716 -11.47 -94.61 -1.73
CA VAL A 716 -11.59 -93.54 -0.71
C VAL A 716 -13.05 -93.33 -0.32
N MET A 717 -13.96 -93.25 -1.30
CA MET A 717 -15.38 -93.08 -1.04
C MET A 717 -15.99 -94.31 -0.34
N GLU A 718 -15.62 -95.53 -0.71
CA GLU A 718 -16.08 -96.76 -0.01
C GLU A 718 -15.76 -96.74 1.49
N ARG A 719 -14.54 -96.35 1.85
CA ARG A 719 -14.14 -96.22 3.27
C ARG A 719 -14.90 -95.11 3.97
N LEU A 720 -14.96 -93.93 3.34
CA LEU A 720 -15.62 -92.75 3.90
C LEU A 720 -17.13 -92.92 4.07
N VAL A 721 -17.81 -93.69 3.21
CA VAL A 721 -19.26 -93.94 3.32
C VAL A 721 -19.63 -94.51 4.69
N SER A 722 -18.84 -95.46 5.19
CA SER A 722 -19.09 -96.07 6.51
C SER A 722 -18.86 -95.10 7.68
N PHE A 723 -17.88 -94.20 7.55
CA PHE A 723 -17.51 -93.22 8.58
C PHE A 723 -18.46 -92.02 8.60
N VAL A 724 -18.74 -91.41 7.44
CA VAL A 724 -19.61 -90.22 7.31
C VAL A 724 -21.03 -90.47 7.83
N ASN A 725 -21.51 -91.72 7.76
CA ASN A 725 -22.82 -92.08 8.29
C ASN A 725 -22.86 -92.22 9.82
N LYS A 726 -21.71 -92.43 10.48
CA LYS A 726 -21.59 -92.54 11.93
C LYS A 726 -21.07 -91.26 12.60
N ALA A 727 -20.43 -90.37 11.85
CA ALA A 727 -19.78 -89.17 12.37
C ALA A 727 -20.75 -87.98 12.56
N ASP A 728 -20.53 -87.19 13.62
CA ASP A 728 -21.31 -85.99 13.91
C ASP A 728 -20.90 -84.80 13.01
N LYS A 729 -21.88 -83.99 12.58
CA LYS A 729 -21.71 -82.95 11.54
C LYS A 729 -20.67 -81.89 11.91
N ASN A 730 -20.50 -81.60 13.20
CA ASN A 730 -19.60 -80.55 13.67
C ASN A 730 -18.12 -81.00 13.79
N GLN A 731 -17.82 -82.29 13.64
CA GLN A 731 -16.45 -82.82 13.74
C GLN A 731 -15.79 -83.09 12.36
N LEU A 732 -16.54 -82.93 11.27
CA LEU A 732 -16.05 -83.16 9.91
C LEU A 732 -15.19 -81.98 9.44
N SER A 733 -13.87 -82.19 9.39
CA SER A 733 -12.90 -81.29 8.76
C SER A 733 -12.09 -82.02 7.69
N MET A 734 -11.47 -81.28 6.76
CA MET A 734 -10.63 -81.88 5.71
C MET A 734 -9.50 -82.74 6.29
N ARG A 735 -8.97 -82.38 7.46
CA ARG A 735 -7.94 -83.16 8.15
C ARG A 735 -8.45 -84.52 8.64
N VAL A 736 -9.65 -84.56 9.22
CA VAL A 736 -10.27 -85.79 9.75
C VAL A 736 -10.70 -86.73 8.62
N LEU A 737 -11.25 -86.18 7.53
CA LEU A 737 -11.61 -86.99 6.36
C LEU A 737 -10.37 -87.59 5.66
N SER A 738 -9.30 -86.81 5.58
CA SER A 738 -8.02 -87.26 5.05
C SER A 738 -7.45 -88.40 5.87
N SER A 739 -7.39 -88.27 7.21
CA SER A 739 -6.84 -89.33 8.07
C SER A 739 -7.60 -90.64 7.92
N GLU A 740 -8.93 -90.58 7.80
CA GLU A 740 -9.75 -91.79 7.73
C GLU A 740 -9.73 -92.48 6.36
N SER A 741 -9.46 -91.73 5.29
CA SER A 741 -9.16 -92.31 3.99
C SER A 741 -7.80 -93.04 3.93
N GLY A 742 -6.90 -92.75 4.88
CA GLY A 742 -5.52 -93.24 4.91
C GLY A 742 -4.57 -92.46 4.00
N LEU A 743 -4.89 -91.21 3.64
CA LEU A 743 -4.09 -90.32 2.79
C LEU A 743 -3.67 -89.05 3.55
N ASN A 744 -2.61 -88.36 3.11
CA ASN A 744 -2.27 -87.04 3.63
C ASN A 744 -3.23 -85.96 3.08
N VAL A 745 -3.29 -84.80 3.75
CA VAL A 745 -4.30 -83.77 3.48
C VAL A 745 -4.22 -83.20 2.07
N GLN A 746 -3.00 -83.06 1.51
CA GLN A 746 -2.82 -82.54 0.15
C GLN A 746 -3.24 -83.55 -0.92
N ASP A 747 -2.84 -84.81 -0.77
CA ASP A 747 -3.20 -85.89 -1.68
C ASP A 747 -4.70 -86.19 -1.63
N PHE A 748 -5.27 -86.20 -0.43
CA PHE A 748 -6.71 -86.31 -0.23
C PHE A 748 -7.45 -85.18 -0.96
N TYR A 749 -7.04 -83.92 -0.75
CA TYR A 749 -7.69 -82.78 -1.38
C TYR A 749 -7.65 -82.89 -2.91
N ARG A 750 -6.51 -83.27 -3.49
CA ARG A 750 -6.33 -83.43 -4.94
C ARG A 750 -7.22 -84.54 -5.54
N VAL A 751 -7.15 -85.76 -4.99
CA VAL A 751 -7.94 -86.90 -5.51
C VAL A 751 -9.44 -86.61 -5.42
N VAL A 752 -9.85 -85.95 -4.35
CA VAL A 752 -11.24 -85.58 -4.09
C VAL A 752 -11.68 -84.40 -4.96
N SER A 753 -10.91 -83.32 -5.06
CA SER A 753 -11.29 -82.13 -5.85
C SER A 753 -11.53 -82.48 -7.31
N ASP A 754 -10.75 -83.40 -7.86
CA ASP A 754 -10.77 -83.72 -9.29
C ASP A 754 -11.94 -84.66 -9.66
N ASN A 755 -12.51 -85.37 -8.67
CA ASN A 755 -13.55 -86.38 -8.91
C ASN A 755 -14.90 -86.10 -8.21
N VAL A 756 -14.94 -85.36 -7.09
CA VAL A 756 -16.18 -85.05 -6.33
C VAL A 756 -17.18 -84.22 -7.13
N PHE A 757 -16.71 -83.53 -8.17
CA PHE A 757 -17.57 -82.74 -9.04
C PHE A 757 -18.16 -83.53 -10.21
N LYS A 758 -17.67 -84.76 -10.50
CA LYS A 758 -18.21 -85.67 -11.51
C LYS A 758 -19.56 -86.27 -11.08
N SER A 759 -20.34 -86.77 -12.04
CA SER A 759 -21.71 -87.24 -11.79
C SER A 759 -21.74 -88.42 -10.81
N PRO A 760 -22.52 -88.35 -9.71
CA PRO A 760 -22.64 -89.45 -8.74
C PRO A 760 -23.14 -90.76 -9.36
N ARG A 761 -23.91 -90.68 -10.46
CA ARG A 761 -24.41 -91.87 -11.19
C ARG A 761 -23.27 -92.67 -11.84
N LEU A 762 -22.23 -91.99 -12.34
CA LEU A 762 -21.07 -92.65 -12.94
C LEU A 762 -20.28 -93.44 -11.89
N LEU A 763 -20.10 -92.87 -10.69
CA LEU A 763 -19.44 -93.55 -9.57
C LEU A 763 -20.22 -94.81 -9.17
N TYR A 764 -21.54 -94.67 -9.05
CA TYR A 764 -22.43 -95.77 -8.70
C TYR A 764 -22.41 -96.88 -9.76
N ARG A 765 -22.49 -96.53 -11.06
CA ARG A 765 -22.42 -97.49 -12.18
C ARG A 765 -21.12 -98.28 -12.14
N LYS A 766 -19.98 -97.62 -11.91
CA LYS A 766 -18.66 -98.26 -11.80
C LYS A 766 -18.60 -99.23 -10.61
N MET A 767 -19.04 -98.79 -9.43
CA MET A 767 -19.10 -99.66 -8.23
C MET A 767 -19.98 -100.89 -8.44
N MET A 768 -21.12 -100.75 -9.13
CA MET A 768 -22.03 -101.87 -9.42
C MET A 768 -21.47 -102.82 -10.47
N LEU A 769 -20.76 -102.34 -11.50
CA LEU A 769 -20.04 -103.20 -12.44
C LEU A 769 -18.91 -103.98 -11.76
N ASP A 770 -18.15 -103.34 -10.87
CA ASP A 770 -17.11 -104.00 -10.06
C ASP A 770 -17.70 -105.06 -9.12
N ARG A 771 -18.95 -104.86 -8.66
CA ARG A 771 -19.66 -105.89 -7.90
C ARG A 771 -20.19 -106.99 -8.80
N ALA A 772 -20.74 -106.66 -9.96
CA ALA A 772 -21.25 -107.62 -10.94
C ALA A 772 -20.13 -108.54 -11.44
N THR A 773 -18.94 -108.02 -11.74
CA THR A 773 -17.76 -108.82 -12.11
C THR A 773 -17.35 -109.79 -11.00
N LYS A 774 -17.38 -109.38 -9.73
CA LYS A 774 -17.15 -110.28 -8.59
C LYS A 774 -18.23 -111.38 -8.49
N LEU A 775 -19.51 -111.01 -8.60
CA LEU A 775 -20.62 -111.96 -8.55
C LEU A 775 -20.61 -112.94 -9.72
N LEU A 776 -20.23 -112.49 -10.93
CA LEU A 776 -20.07 -113.34 -12.10
C LEU A 776 -18.96 -114.38 -11.93
N LYS A 777 -17.88 -114.05 -11.20
CA LYS A 777 -16.78 -114.98 -10.91
C LYS A 777 -17.10 -115.96 -9.77
N MET A 778 -17.88 -115.53 -8.79
CA MET A 778 -18.07 -116.27 -7.53
C MET A 778 -19.42 -117.00 -7.41
N SER A 779 -20.46 -116.62 -8.16
CA SER A 779 -21.83 -117.16 -8.01
C SER A 779 -22.34 -117.88 -9.26
N SER A 780 -23.24 -118.85 -9.08
CA SER A 780 -23.88 -119.61 -10.17
C SER A 780 -25.20 -119.00 -10.68
N LYS A 781 -25.55 -117.78 -10.25
CA LYS A 781 -26.82 -117.10 -10.61
C LYS A 781 -26.91 -116.78 -12.10
N SER A 782 -28.12 -116.64 -12.65
CA SER A 782 -28.30 -116.27 -14.06
C SER A 782 -27.86 -114.83 -14.34
N VAL A 783 -27.58 -114.50 -15.61
CA VAL A 783 -27.19 -113.12 -15.99
C VAL A 783 -28.29 -112.10 -15.66
N SER A 784 -29.57 -112.51 -15.77
CA SER A 784 -30.71 -111.66 -15.42
C SER A 784 -30.78 -111.40 -13.92
N GLU A 785 -30.59 -112.41 -13.08
CA GLU A 785 -30.60 -112.25 -11.62
C GLU A 785 -29.45 -111.37 -11.11
N ILE A 786 -28.28 -111.45 -11.76
CA ILE A 786 -27.13 -110.58 -11.41
C ILE A 786 -27.39 -109.13 -11.81
N ALA A 787 -28.04 -108.90 -12.96
CA ALA A 787 -28.43 -107.56 -13.38
C ALA A 787 -29.37 -106.91 -12.36
N ASP A 788 -30.38 -107.66 -11.89
CA ASP A 788 -31.34 -107.20 -10.88
C ASP A 788 -30.65 -106.95 -9.52
N GLU A 789 -29.80 -107.86 -9.05
CA GLU A 789 -29.10 -107.70 -7.77
C GLU A 789 -28.10 -106.52 -7.78
N CYS A 790 -27.55 -106.18 -8.95
CA CYS A 790 -26.68 -105.02 -9.14
C CYS A 790 -27.46 -103.73 -9.46
N GLY A 791 -28.80 -103.80 -9.53
CA GLY A 791 -29.68 -102.63 -9.68
C GLY A 791 -29.81 -102.08 -11.10
N PHE A 792 -29.61 -102.90 -12.13
CA PHE A 792 -29.90 -102.52 -13.51
C PHE A 792 -31.39 -102.71 -13.81
N VAL A 793 -32.01 -101.77 -14.52
CA VAL A 793 -33.45 -101.82 -14.86
C VAL A 793 -33.79 -102.98 -15.80
N SER A 794 -32.86 -103.31 -16.69
CA SER A 794 -33.08 -104.25 -17.78
C SER A 794 -31.83 -105.13 -17.94
N PRO A 795 -32.00 -106.46 -18.05
CA PRO A 795 -30.90 -107.36 -18.35
C PRO A 795 -30.16 -107.00 -19.65
N ASN A 796 -30.86 -106.48 -20.67
CA ASN A 796 -30.25 -106.07 -21.92
C ASN A 796 -29.37 -104.83 -21.75
N TYR A 797 -29.78 -103.88 -20.92
CA TYR A 797 -28.99 -102.69 -20.60
C TYR A 797 -27.75 -103.05 -19.77
N PHE A 798 -27.87 -104.01 -18.85
CA PHE A 798 -26.73 -104.57 -18.14
C PHE A 798 -25.73 -105.23 -19.09
N ILE A 799 -26.20 -106.11 -19.99
CA ILE A 799 -25.34 -106.81 -20.94
C ILE A 799 -24.61 -105.83 -21.86
N SER A 800 -25.31 -104.83 -22.41
CA SER A 800 -24.69 -103.83 -23.30
C SER A 800 -23.65 -102.98 -22.56
N THR A 801 -23.97 -102.56 -21.33
CA THR A 801 -23.07 -101.80 -20.47
C THR A 801 -21.83 -102.61 -20.10
N PHE A 802 -22.03 -103.87 -19.69
CA PHE A 802 -20.95 -104.77 -19.30
C PHE A 802 -20.04 -105.10 -20.49
N TYR A 803 -20.62 -105.40 -21.66
CA TYR A 803 -19.87 -105.64 -22.88
C TYR A 803 -19.01 -104.45 -23.25
N ARG A 804 -19.52 -103.22 -23.16
CA ARG A 804 -18.72 -102.05 -23.53
C ARG A 804 -17.54 -101.80 -22.60
N VAL A 805 -17.67 -102.12 -21.31
CA VAL A 805 -16.58 -101.95 -20.33
C VAL A 805 -15.56 -103.07 -20.41
N HIS A 806 -15.99 -104.32 -20.54
CA HIS A 806 -15.11 -105.49 -20.54
C HIS A 806 -14.75 -106.02 -21.93
N GLN A 807 -15.36 -105.49 -23.00
CA GLN A 807 -15.28 -105.94 -24.40
C GLN A 807 -15.71 -107.41 -24.60
N MET A 808 -16.52 -107.95 -23.69
CA MET A 808 -17.04 -109.31 -23.72
C MET A 808 -18.37 -109.38 -22.97
N THR A 809 -19.30 -110.24 -23.41
CA THR A 809 -20.63 -110.35 -22.80
C THR A 809 -20.51 -110.94 -21.40
N PRO A 810 -21.43 -110.69 -20.45
CA PRO A 810 -21.39 -111.30 -19.12
C PRO A 810 -21.33 -112.84 -19.13
N LYS A 811 -21.87 -113.46 -20.19
CA LYS A 811 -21.84 -114.91 -20.39
C LYS A 811 -20.45 -115.37 -20.85
N GLU A 812 -19.89 -114.72 -21.87
CA GLU A 812 -18.50 -114.96 -22.30
C GLU A 812 -17.50 -114.69 -21.17
N PHE A 813 -17.68 -113.62 -20.40
CA PHE A 813 -16.82 -113.28 -19.26
C PHE A 813 -16.85 -114.36 -18.16
N ARG A 814 -17.97 -115.08 -18.02
CA ARG A 814 -18.10 -116.19 -17.09
C ARG A 814 -17.45 -117.48 -17.63
N GLU A 815 -17.58 -117.71 -18.93
CA GLU A 815 -17.03 -118.89 -19.63
C GLU A 815 -15.53 -118.77 -19.93
N ALA A 816 -15.01 -117.54 -20.07
CA ALA A 816 -13.59 -117.19 -20.21
C ALA A 816 -12.81 -117.38 -18.88
N ARG A 817 -13.20 -118.39 -18.12
CA ARG A 817 -12.74 -118.68 -16.77
C ARG A 817 -11.26 -118.98 -16.70
#